data_AF-A0A8J2GZM7-F1
#
_entry.id   AF-A0A8J2GZM7-F1
#
_cell.length_a   1.000
_cell.length_b   1.000
_cell.length_c   1.000
_cell.angle_alpha   90.00
_cell.angle_beta   90.00
_cell.angle_gamma   90.00
#
_symmetry.space_group_name_H-M   'P 1'
#
loop_
_entity.id
_entity.type
_entity.pdbx_description
1 polymer ?
#
loop_
_entity_poly.entity_id
_entity_poly.type
_entity_poly.pdbx_seq_one_letter_code
_entity_poly.pdbx_strand_id
1 'polypeptide(L)'
;MTDQLPYRVEYAKSGRASCKSCKGNIAKDVLRLAKITQSPFHDGVITSWFHPDCFFAKTKPKTIGDIGNFDNIKWEDQEVIRKRVEGGAGEPEASGSTKGKGRKRANNDALKDFKIEYAKSNRSICVACETPIIKDTIRASKMDYESEKAVKFGGIDRWHHLECFSKIRNELEFFSAGTNLPGFKTLKKEDQTLVKKTLPAIKESEAPPVKKVKSEPVDSAEGEAMKKQNKKLFDTIDQLKVVKKADMIAVLQQNNQFVPDGESRLRDSLADLLVFGSLPPCDKCSGQFRFKSGLGYRCMGNITEWTKCENMSVDPKRSKVTIPGALKEKYDFFASYKSKPERRIVRVTAPSGVNVTGVKKEDQVDGPKVNRGPMPLRGMQFVIAGKTKKSKDTLTKEIMNLGGTVTSKVSDVTAAVISTEAAVEKGGKVIEDAEKLDIQVVSEDFVDEAKDYKDTPIPLITKKNIASWGGDPNARVVASLAKSTSAARGKSIYEKSGSGKVKLRIKGGGAVDPQTELEDVAHVYQRGSEKFTTLLGLTDIQSKKNSYYKIQILKHDQKNKFWLFRSWGRIGTTIGGHKLESMSLEECISMFEEVYYKETGNLWKNRENFVKHPHMKYPIDTEDSDDSQVGSLESEIKSELKKPVQELIRLIFDINIMKKVMKEYELDTEKMPLGKLSKKQLEKAYRVLTELQELISKGNPERMLLIDASNRFYTLVPHSFGVQDPPVLETEEAIKGKCEMLDSLLEMEIAYNLLSVKTDENQSPIDAHYKQLNTDIDVLERDSEEFKLVETYTKNTHAATHTSYELEIEDVFVIKRKGEDKRYKPFAKLPNKKLLWHGSRTTNFAGILSQGLRIAPPEAPVTGYMFGKGIYFADMVSKSANYCCTSSQSPTGLLMLCEVALGNMYERHQADYIEKLPKGKHSTFGKGRTGPDPNQACKKDDVEIPCGPPVDQEIPGNASLLYNEYIVYDVAQVKAQYLVRMNFKYKY
;
A
#
# COMPACT_ATOMS: atom_id res chain seq x y z
N MET A 1 -1.10 18.05 -6.38
CA MET A 1 -1.14 18.73 -5.05
C MET A 1 -2.49 18.52 -4.39
N THR A 2 -2.51 18.08 -3.13
CA THR A 2 -3.73 17.69 -2.41
C THR A 2 -4.60 18.89 -2.06
N ASP A 3 -5.86 18.85 -2.50
CA ASP A 3 -6.91 19.80 -2.11
C ASP A 3 -7.27 19.76 -0.60
N GLN A 4 -6.57 18.95 0.20
CA GLN A 4 -6.86 18.68 1.60
C GLN A 4 -5.62 18.90 2.46
N LEU A 5 -5.50 20.12 2.98
CA LEU A 5 -4.55 20.46 4.03
C LEU A 5 -5.00 19.85 5.37
N PRO A 6 -4.08 19.62 6.33
CA PRO A 6 -4.42 18.98 7.60
C PRO A 6 -5.37 19.82 8.46
N TYR A 7 -5.39 21.15 8.26
CA TYR A 7 -6.24 22.08 8.98
C TYR A 7 -7.04 22.95 8.02
N ARG A 8 -8.13 23.53 8.52
CA ARG A 8 -8.99 24.45 7.76
C ARG A 8 -9.56 25.53 8.66
N VAL A 9 -9.73 26.73 8.14
CA VAL A 9 -10.42 27.84 8.83
C VAL A 9 -11.58 28.37 7.99
N GLU A 10 -12.72 28.66 8.61
CA GLU A 10 -13.84 29.36 7.98
C GLU A 10 -14.79 29.98 9.01
N TYR A 11 -15.69 30.85 8.58
CA TYR A 11 -16.84 31.27 9.36
C TYR A 11 -17.94 30.20 9.33
N ALA A 12 -18.59 29.96 10.47
CA ALA A 12 -19.61 28.95 10.60
C ALA A 12 -20.86 29.27 9.76
N LYS A 13 -21.16 28.44 8.76
CA LYS A 13 -22.30 28.66 7.85
C LYS A 13 -23.67 28.52 8.50
N SER A 14 -23.74 27.88 9.67
CA SER A 14 -24.95 27.67 10.46
C SER A 14 -24.58 27.44 11.93
N GLY A 15 -25.49 27.74 12.86
CA GLY A 15 -25.32 27.49 14.30
C GLY A 15 -25.55 26.04 14.75
N ARG A 16 -25.38 25.05 13.85
CA ARG A 16 -25.55 23.61 14.13
C ARG A 16 -24.25 22.89 14.50
N ALA A 17 -23.11 23.57 14.40
CA ALA A 17 -21.81 22.95 14.63
C ALA A 17 -21.45 23.04 16.11
N SER A 18 -20.96 21.95 16.70
CA SER A 18 -20.44 21.94 18.06
C SER A 18 -18.92 21.79 18.08
N CYS A 19 -18.27 22.49 19.00
CA CYS A 19 -16.84 22.40 19.21
C CYS A 19 -16.47 21.00 19.73
N LYS A 20 -15.56 20.30 19.04
CA LYS A 20 -15.19 18.94 19.44
C LYS A 20 -14.41 18.87 20.76
N SER A 21 -13.81 19.97 21.19
CA SER A 21 -13.07 20.06 22.47
C SER A 21 -14.01 20.35 23.66
N CYS A 22 -14.69 21.49 23.68
CA CYS A 22 -15.53 21.92 24.81
C CYS A 22 -17.00 21.50 24.71
N LYS A 23 -17.41 20.88 23.60
CA LYS A 23 -18.81 20.49 23.28
C LYS A 23 -19.81 21.64 23.15
N GLY A 24 -19.41 22.89 23.41
CA GLY A 24 -20.24 24.07 23.21
C GLY A 24 -20.62 24.32 21.75
N ASN A 25 -21.74 25.02 21.55
CA ASN A 25 -22.24 25.40 20.22
C ASN A 25 -21.35 26.47 19.56
N ILE A 26 -21.12 26.34 18.25
CA ILE A 26 -20.44 27.34 17.41
C ILE A 26 -21.54 28.07 16.61
N ALA A 27 -21.84 29.31 17.00
CA ALA A 27 -22.89 30.11 16.37
C ALA A 27 -22.57 30.43 14.90
N LYS A 28 -23.61 30.77 14.13
CA LYS A 28 -23.47 31.19 12.72
C LYS A 28 -22.56 32.42 12.63
N ASP A 29 -21.76 32.49 11.57
CA ASP A 29 -20.82 33.57 11.24
C ASP A 29 -19.66 33.75 12.24
N VAL A 30 -19.49 32.83 13.21
CA VAL A 30 -18.34 32.79 14.12
C VAL A 30 -17.16 32.05 13.48
N LEU A 31 -15.94 32.57 13.69
CA LEU A 31 -14.70 31.95 13.24
C LEU A 31 -14.51 30.58 13.89
N ARG A 32 -14.23 29.56 13.08
CA ARG A 32 -13.93 28.21 13.55
C ARG A 32 -12.77 27.60 12.79
N LEU A 33 -11.97 26.80 13.50
CA LEU A 33 -10.90 26.01 12.92
C LEU A 33 -11.28 24.54 12.94
N ALA A 34 -10.78 23.80 11.97
CA ALA A 34 -11.00 22.38 11.87
C ALA A 34 -9.72 21.58 11.72
N LYS A 35 -9.78 20.37 12.25
CA LYS A 35 -8.85 19.29 11.99
C LYS A 35 -9.45 18.34 10.96
N ILE A 36 -8.68 18.01 9.94
CA ILE A 36 -9.08 17.09 8.87
C ILE A 36 -8.40 15.74 9.11
N THR A 37 -9.19 14.68 9.25
CA THR A 37 -8.71 13.34 9.58
C THR A 37 -9.35 12.29 8.69
N GLN A 38 -8.67 11.18 8.38
CA GLN A 38 -9.26 10.07 7.62
C GLN A 38 -10.51 9.52 8.32
N SER A 39 -11.57 9.30 7.56
CA SER A 39 -12.81 8.69 8.02
C SER A 39 -12.63 7.17 8.16
N PRO A 40 -13.12 6.55 9.25
CA PRO A 40 -13.17 5.09 9.37
C PRO A 40 -14.29 4.47 8.51
N PHE A 41 -15.29 5.25 8.09
CA PHE A 41 -16.54 4.72 7.51
C PHE A 41 -16.61 4.79 5.98
N HIS A 42 -15.78 5.64 5.36
CA HIS A 42 -15.72 5.81 3.92
C HIS A 42 -14.34 6.32 3.50
N ASP A 43 -14.00 6.14 2.23
CA ASP A 43 -12.71 6.59 1.68
C ASP A 43 -12.72 8.12 1.44
N GLY A 44 -12.55 8.86 2.54
CA GLY A 44 -12.53 10.31 2.57
C GLY A 44 -12.24 10.83 3.97
N VAL A 45 -12.36 12.14 4.15
CA VAL A 45 -11.97 12.81 5.41
C VAL A 45 -13.17 13.30 6.21
N ILE A 46 -13.00 13.32 7.53
CA ILE A 46 -13.90 13.94 8.50
C ILE A 46 -13.30 15.29 8.91
N THR A 47 -14.15 16.31 8.92
CA THR A 47 -13.79 17.65 9.40
C THR A 47 -14.32 17.83 10.82
N SER A 48 -13.42 17.95 11.79
CA SER A 48 -13.75 18.20 13.20
C SER A 48 -13.58 19.67 13.53
N TRP A 49 -14.67 20.37 13.85
CA TRP A 49 -14.68 21.82 14.13
C TRP A 49 -14.40 22.15 15.60
N PHE A 50 -13.72 23.27 15.82
CA PHE A 50 -13.30 23.79 17.11
C PHE A 50 -13.43 25.32 17.15
N HIS A 51 -13.66 25.87 18.34
CA HIS A 51 -13.37 27.29 18.59
C HIS A 51 -11.86 27.55 18.43
N PRO A 52 -11.43 28.76 18.04
CA PRO A 52 -10.01 29.06 17.87
C PRO A 52 -9.16 28.71 19.10
N ASP A 53 -9.57 29.12 20.30
CA ASP A 53 -8.82 28.81 21.52
C ASP A 53 -8.77 27.31 21.83
N CYS A 54 -9.90 26.62 21.60
CA CYS A 54 -9.99 25.17 21.76
C CYS A 54 -9.10 24.40 20.78
N PHE A 55 -8.91 24.95 19.57
CA PHE A 55 -8.07 24.36 18.54
C PHE A 55 -6.59 24.47 18.94
N PHE A 56 -6.13 25.70 19.22
CA PHE A 56 -4.73 25.96 19.56
C PHE A 56 -4.30 25.36 20.92
N ALA A 57 -5.26 25.06 21.81
CA ALA A 57 -4.98 24.32 23.04
C ALA A 57 -4.58 22.85 22.81
N LYS A 58 -4.94 22.25 21.66
CA LYS A 58 -4.75 20.81 21.37
C LYS A 58 -4.04 20.52 20.05
N THR A 59 -3.77 21.56 19.26
CA THR A 59 -3.25 21.44 17.89
C THR A 59 -2.31 22.59 17.62
N LYS A 60 -1.13 22.30 17.05
CA LYS A 60 -0.13 23.30 16.66
C LYS A 60 0.22 23.12 15.18
N PRO A 61 -0.36 23.94 14.28
CA PRO A 61 0.10 24.02 12.90
C PRO A 61 1.55 24.49 12.83
N LYS A 62 2.34 23.99 11.87
CA LYS A 62 3.75 24.39 11.73
C LYS A 62 3.91 25.67 10.92
N THR A 63 3.08 25.80 9.91
CA THR A 63 2.99 27.00 9.06
C THR A 63 1.54 27.35 8.80
N ILE A 64 1.28 28.62 8.49
CA ILE A 64 -0.02 29.08 7.97
C ILE A 64 -0.41 28.34 6.68
N GLY A 65 0.57 27.85 5.91
CA GLY A 65 0.35 27.01 4.73
C GLY A 65 -0.30 25.65 5.04
N ASP A 66 -0.31 25.20 6.31
CA ASP A 66 -1.02 23.99 6.73
C ASP A 66 -2.53 24.22 6.95
N ILE A 67 -2.98 25.48 6.93
CA ILE A 67 -4.35 25.89 7.21
C ILE A 67 -5.04 26.27 5.90
N GLY A 68 -5.91 25.40 5.41
CA GLY A 68 -6.70 25.69 4.22
C GLY A 68 -7.72 26.80 4.45
N ASN A 69 -7.99 27.55 3.38
CA ASN A 69 -8.94 28.67 3.33
C ASN A 69 -8.53 29.89 4.18
N PHE A 70 -7.25 30.02 4.53
CA PHE A 70 -6.71 31.13 5.31
C PHE A 70 -6.91 32.50 4.65
N ASP A 71 -6.67 32.63 3.34
CA ASP A 71 -6.76 33.92 2.63
C ASP A 71 -8.20 34.45 2.46
N ASN A 72 -9.20 33.63 2.79
CA ASN A 72 -10.61 33.94 2.63
C ASN A 72 -11.29 34.34 3.95
N ILE A 73 -10.54 34.58 5.03
CA ILE A 73 -11.06 35.15 6.29
C ILE A 73 -10.67 36.63 6.41
N LYS A 74 -11.28 37.36 7.34
CA LYS A 74 -10.97 38.77 7.58
C LYS A 74 -9.51 38.94 7.99
N TRP A 75 -8.91 40.04 7.57
CA TRP A 75 -7.51 40.34 7.84
C TRP A 75 -7.16 40.29 9.33
N GLU A 76 -8.02 40.81 10.20
CA GLU A 76 -7.81 40.80 11.65
C GLU A 76 -7.72 39.38 12.20
N ASP A 77 -8.57 38.47 11.71
CA ASP A 77 -8.53 37.05 12.08
C ASP A 77 -7.29 36.34 11.51
N GLN A 78 -6.84 36.72 10.31
CA GLN A 78 -5.59 36.24 9.74
C GLN A 78 -4.38 36.62 10.62
N GLU A 79 -4.32 37.86 11.11
CA GLU A 79 -3.25 38.30 12.02
C GLU A 79 -3.28 37.56 13.35
N VAL A 80 -4.47 37.32 13.93
CA VAL A 80 -4.62 36.55 15.17
C VAL A 80 -4.11 35.12 14.98
N ILE A 81 -4.49 34.45 13.90
CA ILE A 81 -4.04 33.08 13.60
C ILE A 81 -2.54 33.07 13.32
N ARG A 82 -2.03 34.04 12.54
CA ARG A 82 -0.60 34.15 12.23
C ARG A 82 0.25 34.28 13.49
N LYS A 83 -0.12 35.20 14.39
CA LYS A 83 0.53 35.36 15.69
C LYS A 83 0.49 34.10 16.55
N ARG A 84 -0.60 33.31 16.50
CA ARG A 84 -0.71 32.05 17.25
C ARG A 84 0.12 30.91 16.65
N VAL A 85 0.28 30.88 15.33
CA VAL A 85 1.16 29.90 14.64
C VAL A 85 2.62 30.27 14.83
N GLU A 86 2.98 31.55 14.67
CA GLU A 86 4.36 32.06 14.84
C GLU A 86 4.79 32.05 16.32
N GLY A 87 3.94 32.51 17.24
CA GLY A 87 4.22 32.53 18.69
C GLY A 87 4.24 31.16 19.37
N GLY A 88 3.80 30.10 18.68
CA GLY A 88 3.95 28.71 19.12
C GLY A 88 5.31 28.10 18.81
N ALA A 89 6.10 28.72 17.93
CA ALA A 89 7.43 28.30 17.54
C ALA A 89 8.47 29.21 18.21
N GLY A 90 8.92 28.81 19.40
CA GLY A 90 9.88 29.52 20.27
C GLY A 90 10.69 30.65 19.63
N GLU A 91 10.32 31.88 20.00
CA GLU A 91 11.23 33.04 20.00
C GLU A 91 11.74 33.27 21.42
N PRO A 92 13.05 33.41 21.63
CA PRO A 92 13.60 34.18 22.74
C PRO A 92 13.51 35.67 22.39
N GLU A 93 12.86 36.47 23.24
CA GLU A 93 12.91 37.93 23.12
C GLU A 93 14.37 38.41 23.18
N ALA A 94 14.77 39.19 22.18
CA ALA A 94 16.04 39.90 22.19
C ALA A 94 16.08 40.84 23.40
N SER A 95 17.06 40.67 24.26
CA SER A 95 17.33 41.55 25.40
C SER A 95 17.80 42.93 24.88
N GLY A 96 16.86 43.82 24.59
CA GLY A 96 17.11 45.24 24.55
C GLY A 96 17.39 45.74 25.98
N SER A 97 18.59 46.24 26.19
CA SER A 97 19.06 46.79 27.46
C SER A 97 18.16 47.92 27.97
N THR A 98 17.36 47.68 29.01
CA THR A 98 16.93 48.77 29.90
C THR A 98 16.77 48.26 31.33
N LYS A 99 17.52 48.87 32.26
CA LYS A 99 17.49 48.61 33.70
C LYS A 99 16.12 49.02 34.28
N GLY A 100 15.46 48.12 35.02
CA GLY A 100 14.41 48.52 35.97
C GLY A 100 13.32 47.50 36.27
N LYS A 101 13.42 46.84 37.45
CA LYS A 101 12.36 46.24 38.30
C LYS A 101 11.23 45.41 37.64
N GLY A 102 11.26 44.10 37.92
CA GLY A 102 10.07 43.23 37.89
C GLY A 102 10.31 41.90 37.17
N ARG A 103 10.82 40.89 37.88
CA ARG A 103 11.09 39.54 37.35
C ARG A 103 9.75 38.83 37.05
N LYS A 104 9.16 39.04 35.87
CA LYS A 104 8.09 38.17 35.35
C LYS A 104 8.70 36.90 34.77
N ARG A 105 8.13 35.77 35.18
CA ARG A 105 8.58 34.40 34.92
C ARG A 105 8.72 34.12 33.42
N ALA A 106 9.77 33.37 33.06
CA ALA A 106 9.96 32.78 31.74
C ALA A 106 8.69 32.03 31.26
N ASN A 107 8.43 32.12 29.96
CA ASN A 107 7.21 31.65 29.30
C ASN A 107 7.00 30.13 29.53
N ASN A 108 5.90 29.76 30.16
CA ASN A 108 5.61 28.42 30.70
C ASN A 108 4.98 27.46 29.67
N ASP A 109 4.83 27.88 28.41
CA ASP A 109 4.07 27.15 27.38
C ASP A 109 4.89 26.07 26.64
N ALA A 110 6.20 26.27 26.45
CA ALA A 110 7.07 25.31 25.74
C ALA A 110 7.30 24.00 26.51
N LEU A 111 7.15 24.02 27.84
CA LEU A 111 7.34 22.85 28.71
C LEU A 111 6.10 21.97 28.85
N LYS A 112 4.92 22.44 28.37
CA LYS A 112 3.66 21.68 28.48
C LYS A 112 3.64 20.42 27.64
N ASP A 113 4.43 20.36 26.58
CA ASP A 113 4.57 19.19 25.72
C ASP A 113 5.52 18.14 26.30
N PHE A 114 6.12 18.40 27.46
CA PHE A 114 7.00 17.45 28.14
C PHE A 114 6.43 17.05 29.49
N LYS A 115 6.73 15.82 29.90
CA LYS A 115 6.29 15.30 31.18
C LYS A 115 7.29 14.30 31.73
N ILE A 116 7.41 14.24 33.05
CA ILE A 116 8.20 13.22 33.76
C ILE A 116 7.35 12.58 34.85
N GLU A 117 7.36 11.25 34.92
CA GLU A 117 6.64 10.49 35.96
C GLU A 117 7.26 9.10 36.17
N TYR A 118 6.83 8.40 37.22
CA TYR A 118 7.08 6.97 37.36
C TYR A 118 6.19 6.18 36.40
N ALA A 119 6.75 5.14 35.80
CA ALA A 119 6.01 4.23 34.93
C ALA A 119 4.89 3.52 35.70
N LYS A 120 3.63 3.79 35.34
CA LYS A 120 2.46 3.21 36.04
C LYS A 120 2.25 1.71 35.79
N SER A 121 2.84 1.17 34.72
CA SER A 121 2.76 -0.25 34.35
C SER A 121 3.93 -0.65 33.46
N ASN A 122 4.15 -1.95 33.32
CA ASN A 122 5.14 -2.57 32.43
C ASN A 122 4.75 -2.50 30.93
N ARG A 123 3.65 -1.83 30.57
CA ARG A 123 3.15 -1.79 29.18
C ARG A 123 3.77 -0.70 28.32
N SER A 124 4.41 0.31 28.93
CA SER A 124 5.06 1.37 28.17
C SER A 124 6.36 0.87 27.55
N ILE A 125 6.61 1.27 26.32
CA ILE A 125 7.81 0.90 25.57
C ILE A 125 8.51 2.19 25.17
N CYS A 126 9.82 2.26 25.39
CA CYS A 126 10.61 3.43 25.05
C CYS A 126 10.68 3.57 23.53
N VAL A 127 10.33 4.75 23.02
CA VAL A 127 10.33 5.00 21.57
C VAL A 127 11.74 5.04 20.99
N ALA A 128 12.75 5.38 21.80
CA ALA A 128 14.12 5.54 21.31
C ALA A 128 14.91 4.24 21.23
N CYS A 129 14.77 3.35 22.21
CA CYS A 129 15.51 2.08 22.27
C CYS A 129 14.62 0.85 22.05
N GLU A 130 13.31 1.05 21.87
CA GLU A 130 12.29 0.03 21.62
C GLU A 130 12.11 -1.04 22.70
N THR A 131 12.75 -0.89 23.86
CA THR A 131 12.61 -1.82 24.99
C THR A 131 11.56 -1.38 26.02
N PRO A 132 10.97 -2.32 26.77
CA PRO A 132 9.98 -2.01 27.80
C PRO A 132 10.52 -1.05 28.87
N ILE A 133 9.64 -0.21 29.39
CA ILE A 133 9.89 0.64 30.55
C ILE A 133 9.26 -0.03 31.76
N ILE A 134 10.11 -0.44 32.70
CA ILE A 134 9.71 -1.16 33.91
C ILE A 134 8.88 -0.25 34.80
N LYS A 135 7.81 -0.80 35.39
CA LYS A 135 6.95 -0.12 36.37
C LYS A 135 7.79 0.48 37.51
N ASP A 136 7.37 1.64 38.00
CA ASP A 136 8.00 2.37 39.09
C ASP A 136 9.40 2.92 38.77
N THR A 137 9.86 2.85 37.50
CA THR A 137 11.06 3.56 37.02
C THR A 137 10.72 4.91 36.41
N ILE A 138 11.68 5.85 36.41
CA ILE A 138 11.50 7.19 35.85
C ILE A 138 11.41 7.12 34.33
N ARG A 139 10.39 7.75 33.76
CA ARG A 139 10.23 7.97 32.33
C ARG A 139 9.89 9.41 32.01
N ALA A 140 10.34 9.87 30.85
CA ALA A 140 10.03 11.19 30.32
C ALA A 140 9.28 11.05 28.98
N SER A 141 8.37 11.96 28.68
CA SER A 141 7.67 12.01 27.40
C SER A 141 7.81 13.35 26.69
N LYS A 142 7.72 13.29 25.35
CA LYS A 142 7.32 14.41 24.48
C LYS A 142 5.92 14.11 23.95
N MET A 143 5.04 15.09 23.98
CA MET A 143 3.69 15.00 23.43
C MET A 143 3.78 14.99 21.90
N ASP A 144 3.30 13.92 21.29
CA ASP A 144 3.16 13.78 19.85
C ASP A 144 1.77 14.27 19.43
N TYR A 145 1.72 15.14 18.42
CA TYR A 145 0.48 15.63 17.79
C TYR A 145 0.34 15.19 16.32
N GLU A 146 1.35 14.52 15.76
CA GLU A 146 1.51 14.24 14.33
C GLU A 146 1.03 12.83 13.94
N SER A 147 1.27 11.82 14.78
CA SER A 147 0.87 10.44 14.43
C SER A 147 -0.65 10.29 14.29
N GLU A 148 -1.14 9.33 13.48
CA GLU A 148 -2.58 9.11 13.28
C GLU A 148 -3.36 9.00 14.60
N LYS A 149 -2.79 8.30 15.59
CA LYS A 149 -3.38 8.17 16.93
C LYS A 149 -3.34 9.51 17.67
N ALA A 150 -2.24 10.24 17.65
CA ALA A 150 -2.13 11.57 18.25
C ALA A 150 -3.13 12.57 17.63
N VAL A 151 -3.27 12.52 16.30
CA VAL A 151 -4.21 13.30 15.52
C VAL A 151 -5.65 13.01 16.00
N LYS A 152 -5.99 11.75 16.22
CA LYS A 152 -7.31 11.32 16.70
C LYS A 152 -7.60 11.71 18.16
N PHE A 153 -6.63 11.57 19.07
CA PHE A 153 -6.83 11.76 20.51
C PHE A 153 -6.46 13.17 21.03
N GLY A 154 -5.88 14.02 20.19
CA GLY A 154 -5.52 15.40 20.55
C GLY A 154 -4.20 15.50 21.31
N GLY A 155 -3.24 14.62 20.98
CA GLY A 155 -1.95 14.47 21.64
C GLY A 155 -1.78 13.10 22.28
N ILE A 156 -0.59 12.48 22.15
CA ILE A 156 -0.21 11.26 22.87
C ILE A 156 1.19 11.44 23.45
N ASP A 157 1.36 11.07 24.72
CA ASP A 157 2.68 10.98 25.35
C ASP A 157 3.52 9.87 24.69
N ARG A 158 4.63 10.26 24.03
CA ARG A 158 5.66 9.32 23.58
C ARG A 158 6.68 9.13 24.68
N TRP A 159 6.64 7.98 25.33
CA TRP A 159 7.46 7.68 26.50
C TRP A 159 8.88 7.23 26.11
N HIS A 160 9.86 7.67 26.91
CA HIS A 160 11.25 7.32 26.81
C HIS A 160 11.81 6.97 28.20
N HIS A 161 12.79 6.07 28.28
CA HIS A 161 13.62 5.99 29.49
C HIS A 161 14.33 7.34 29.70
N LEU A 162 14.57 7.74 30.95
CA LEU A 162 15.21 9.02 31.27
C LEU A 162 16.56 9.22 30.54
N GLU A 163 17.40 8.19 30.50
CA GLU A 163 18.69 8.21 29.80
C GLU A 163 18.52 8.32 28.27
N CYS A 164 17.55 7.58 27.71
CA CYS A 164 17.26 7.64 26.29
C CYS A 164 16.78 9.04 25.90
N PHE A 165 15.86 9.61 26.68
CA PHE A 165 15.39 10.98 26.50
C PHE A 165 16.55 11.99 26.51
N SER A 166 17.52 11.83 27.43
CA SER A 166 18.70 12.69 27.47
C SER A 166 19.57 12.57 26.22
N LYS A 167 19.76 11.37 25.68
CA LYS A 167 20.55 11.14 24.45
C LYS A 167 19.90 11.77 23.20
N ILE A 168 18.57 11.74 23.10
CA ILE A 168 17.84 12.30 21.95
C ILE A 168 17.20 13.67 22.23
N ARG A 169 17.58 14.34 23.33
CA ARG A 169 16.94 15.60 23.75
C ARG A 169 17.04 16.72 22.71
N ASN A 170 18.07 16.68 21.86
CA ASN A 170 18.23 17.64 20.76
C ASN A 170 17.18 17.44 19.67
N GLU A 171 16.91 16.19 19.27
CA GLU A 171 15.83 15.82 18.33
C GLU A 171 14.44 16.11 18.93
N LEU A 172 14.32 15.93 20.24
CA LEU A 172 13.11 16.26 20.99
C LEU A 172 12.97 17.77 21.24
N GLU A 173 13.95 18.60 20.89
CA GLU A 173 13.96 20.06 21.09
C GLU A 173 13.83 20.47 22.57
N PHE A 174 14.39 19.66 23.49
CA PHE A 174 14.38 19.92 24.93
C PHE A 174 15.73 20.44 25.43
N PHE A 175 15.82 21.78 25.57
CA PHE A 175 17.06 22.46 25.98
C PHE A 175 17.08 22.92 27.45
N SER A 176 15.92 22.90 28.12
CA SER A 176 15.79 23.26 29.54
C SER A 176 16.42 22.25 30.50
N ALA A 177 16.61 22.63 31.76
CA ALA A 177 16.98 21.70 32.82
C ALA A 177 15.81 20.75 33.15
N GLY A 178 16.12 19.50 33.51
CA GLY A 178 15.13 18.50 33.93
C GLY A 178 14.29 18.91 35.15
N THR A 179 14.77 19.87 35.96
CA THR A 179 14.01 20.47 37.07
C THR A 179 12.76 21.21 36.62
N ASN A 180 12.72 21.63 35.36
CA ASN A 180 11.62 22.38 34.77
C ASN A 180 10.55 21.47 34.15
N LEU A 181 10.77 20.14 34.13
CA LEU A 181 9.81 19.19 33.61
C LEU A 181 8.54 19.10 34.49
N PRO A 182 7.34 19.20 33.91
CA PRO A 182 6.09 18.92 34.61
C PRO A 182 6.10 17.51 35.22
N GLY A 183 5.90 17.42 36.54
CA GLY A 183 5.95 16.18 37.30
C GLY A 183 7.23 15.97 38.11
N PHE A 184 8.29 16.77 37.90
CA PHE A 184 9.56 16.63 38.62
C PHE A 184 9.41 16.63 40.16
N LYS A 185 8.58 17.52 40.69
CA LYS A 185 8.33 17.64 42.14
C LYS A 185 7.65 16.42 42.77
N THR A 186 7.05 15.54 41.96
CA THR A 186 6.38 14.32 42.45
C THR A 186 7.33 13.13 42.57
N LEU A 187 8.58 13.27 42.11
CA LEU A 187 9.62 12.24 42.25
C LEU A 187 10.25 12.26 43.65
N LYS A 188 10.81 11.13 44.08
CA LYS A 188 11.60 11.02 45.32
C LYS A 188 12.84 11.92 45.26
N LYS A 189 13.37 12.35 46.41
CA LYS A 189 14.54 13.27 46.49
C LYS A 189 15.80 12.71 45.81
N GLU A 190 16.02 11.40 45.92
CA GLU A 190 17.10 10.68 45.24
C GLU A 190 16.96 10.78 43.72
N ASP A 191 15.78 10.45 43.21
CA ASP A 191 15.43 10.51 41.78
C ASP A 191 15.43 11.94 41.21
N GLN A 192 15.06 12.93 42.02
CA GLN A 192 15.20 14.35 41.66
C GLN A 192 16.68 14.73 41.44
N THR A 193 17.58 14.15 42.22
CA THR A 193 19.03 14.37 42.08
C THR A 193 19.56 13.68 40.83
N LEU A 194 19.09 12.47 40.54
CA LEU A 194 19.40 11.76 39.29
C LEU A 194 18.95 12.56 38.07
N VAL A 195 17.70 13.05 38.03
CA VAL A 195 17.18 13.85 36.90
C VAL A 195 17.99 15.14 36.71
N LYS A 196 18.38 15.83 37.78
CA LYS A 196 19.25 17.01 37.70
C LYS A 196 20.60 16.70 37.06
N LYS A 197 21.19 15.54 37.40
CA LYS A 197 22.46 15.08 36.84
C LYS A 197 22.33 14.66 35.37
N THR A 198 21.27 13.94 35.02
CA THR A 198 21.05 13.38 33.67
C THR A 198 20.56 14.41 32.66
N LEU A 199 19.86 15.46 33.10
CA LEU A 199 19.30 16.52 32.24
C LEU A 199 19.70 17.93 32.73
N PRO A 200 20.98 18.32 32.61
CA PRO A 200 21.42 19.69 32.88
C PRO A 200 20.86 20.67 31.84
N ALA A 201 20.85 21.97 32.17
CA ALA A 201 20.53 23.01 31.19
C ALA A 201 21.64 23.09 30.13
N ILE A 202 21.26 23.16 28.85
CA ILE A 202 22.20 23.37 27.74
C ILE A 202 22.25 24.87 27.43
N LYS A 203 23.45 25.43 27.17
CA LYS A 203 23.62 26.83 26.74
C LYS A 203 23.33 26.95 25.24
N GLU A 204 22.64 28.03 24.83
CA GLU A 204 22.12 28.24 23.46
C GLU A 204 23.18 28.20 22.34
N SER A 205 24.47 28.41 22.63
CA SER A 205 25.55 28.45 21.63
C SER A 205 25.97 27.10 21.03
N GLU A 206 25.48 25.98 21.57
CA GLU A 206 25.82 24.61 21.11
C GLU A 206 24.65 23.90 20.40
N ALA A 207 23.49 24.56 20.24
CA ALA A 207 22.35 23.99 19.54
C ALA A 207 22.52 24.08 18.00
N PRO A 208 22.30 22.99 17.23
CA PRO A 208 22.32 23.05 15.78
C PRO A 208 21.27 24.06 15.26
N PRO A 209 21.55 24.81 14.18
CA PRO A 209 20.56 25.72 13.62
C PRO A 209 19.35 24.92 13.14
N VAL A 210 18.20 25.12 13.78
CA VAL A 210 16.93 24.59 13.29
C VAL A 210 16.70 25.19 11.91
N LYS A 211 16.59 24.35 10.86
CA LYS A 211 16.09 24.75 9.54
C LYS A 211 14.64 25.21 9.69
N LYS A 212 14.43 26.43 10.19
CA LYS A 212 13.14 27.13 10.10
C LYS A 212 12.90 27.36 8.61
N VAL A 213 11.78 26.88 8.09
CA VAL A 213 11.24 27.40 6.83
C VAL A 213 10.89 28.85 7.13
N LYS A 214 11.80 29.77 6.82
CA LYS A 214 11.57 31.21 6.94
C LYS A 214 10.41 31.53 5.99
N SER A 215 9.25 31.84 6.55
CA SER A 215 8.29 32.65 5.81
C SER A 215 8.96 33.99 5.55
N GLU A 216 9.04 34.41 4.30
CA GLU A 216 9.58 35.72 3.94
C GLU A 216 8.89 36.81 4.78
N PRO A 217 9.64 37.78 5.33
CA PRO A 217 9.03 38.94 5.95
C PRO A 217 8.10 39.59 4.93
N VAL A 218 6.89 39.93 5.35
CA VAL A 218 5.98 40.72 4.51
C VAL A 218 6.67 42.06 4.28
N ASP A 219 7.00 42.40 3.04
CA ASP A 219 7.30 43.78 2.69
C ASP A 219 6.09 44.63 3.14
N SER A 220 6.32 45.66 3.96
CA SER A 220 5.25 46.40 4.63
C SER A 220 4.24 46.96 3.61
N ALA A 221 4.72 47.31 2.41
CA ALA A 221 3.88 47.77 1.30
C ALA A 221 2.94 46.68 0.75
N GLU A 222 3.41 45.43 0.58
CA GLU A 222 2.59 44.34 0.08
C GLU A 222 1.55 43.89 1.12
N GLY A 223 1.94 43.90 2.40
CA GLY A 223 1.03 43.64 3.53
C GLY A 223 -0.12 44.63 3.60
N GLU A 224 0.17 45.92 3.47
CA GLU A 224 -0.85 46.98 3.42
C GLU A 224 -1.78 46.84 2.21
N ALA A 225 -1.23 46.53 1.03
CA ALA A 225 -2.01 46.30 -0.18
C ALA A 225 -2.95 45.10 -0.03
N MET A 226 -2.48 43.99 0.55
CA MET A 226 -3.31 42.82 0.85
C MET A 226 -4.40 43.11 1.87
N LYS A 227 -4.11 43.91 2.92
CA LYS A 227 -5.12 44.36 3.89
C LYS A 227 -6.23 45.17 3.21
N LYS A 228 -5.86 46.12 2.35
CA LYS A 228 -6.81 46.93 1.58
C LYS A 228 -7.67 46.08 0.64
N GLN A 229 -7.05 45.11 -0.03
CA GLN A 229 -7.73 44.14 -0.89
C GLN A 229 -8.74 43.29 -0.11
N ASN A 230 -8.33 42.73 1.04
CA ASN A 230 -9.20 41.91 1.88
C ASN A 230 -10.42 42.70 2.36
N LYS A 231 -10.20 43.94 2.83
CA LYS A 231 -11.29 44.83 3.23
C LYS A 231 -12.30 45.07 2.11
N LYS A 232 -11.83 45.42 0.91
CA LYS A 232 -12.68 45.62 -0.29
C LYS A 232 -13.51 44.37 -0.62
N LEU A 233 -12.94 43.18 -0.47
CA LEU A 233 -13.63 41.92 -0.69
C LEU A 233 -14.76 41.70 0.34
N PHE A 234 -14.48 41.90 1.62
CA PHE A 234 -15.48 41.73 2.69
C PHE A 234 -16.59 42.79 2.66
N ASP A 235 -16.25 44.05 2.34
CA ASP A 235 -17.26 45.11 2.14
C ASP A 235 -18.24 44.72 1.01
N THR A 236 -17.71 44.13 -0.07
CA THR A 236 -18.53 43.60 -1.17
C THR A 236 -19.38 42.41 -0.73
N ILE A 237 -18.82 41.46 0.05
CA ILE A 237 -19.58 40.32 0.60
C ILE A 237 -20.74 40.80 1.49
N ASP A 238 -20.51 41.84 2.29
CA ASP A 238 -21.53 42.42 3.17
C ASP A 238 -22.66 43.07 2.38
N GLN A 239 -22.35 43.79 1.30
CA GLN A 239 -23.36 44.33 0.38
C GLN A 239 -24.16 43.23 -0.34
N LEU A 240 -23.53 42.09 -0.65
CA LEU A 240 -24.21 40.94 -1.26
C LEU A 240 -25.15 40.20 -0.29
N LYS A 241 -25.18 40.52 1.01
CA LYS A 241 -26.07 39.86 1.98
C LYS A 241 -27.56 40.08 1.69
N VAL A 242 -27.92 41.19 1.05
CA VAL A 242 -29.31 41.55 0.70
C VAL A 242 -29.73 41.03 -0.68
N VAL A 243 -28.78 40.49 -1.47
CA VAL A 243 -29.04 40.00 -2.84
C VAL A 243 -29.59 38.58 -2.79
N LYS A 244 -30.68 38.31 -3.50
CA LYS A 244 -31.31 36.98 -3.51
C LYS A 244 -30.43 35.96 -4.24
N LYS A 245 -30.51 34.69 -3.83
CA LYS A 245 -29.76 33.58 -4.42
C LYS A 245 -29.89 33.50 -5.95
N ALA A 246 -31.10 33.62 -6.48
CA ALA A 246 -31.36 33.55 -7.93
C ALA A 246 -30.66 34.68 -8.70
N ASP A 247 -30.65 35.89 -8.15
CA ASP A 247 -30.02 37.05 -8.77
C ASP A 247 -28.49 36.92 -8.77
N MET A 248 -27.89 36.39 -7.70
CA MET A 248 -26.45 36.08 -7.66
C MET A 248 -26.05 35.04 -8.73
N ILE A 249 -26.89 34.01 -8.93
CA ILE A 249 -26.68 33.00 -9.97
C ILE A 249 -26.73 33.63 -11.36
N ALA A 250 -27.70 34.51 -11.61
CA ALA A 250 -27.85 35.19 -12.89
C ALA A 250 -26.61 36.03 -13.25
N VAL A 251 -26.03 36.77 -12.29
CA VAL A 251 -24.79 37.54 -12.54
C VAL A 251 -23.62 36.63 -12.88
N LEU A 252 -23.44 35.52 -12.15
CA LEU A 252 -22.36 34.56 -12.42
C LEU A 252 -22.51 33.92 -13.82
N GLN A 253 -23.73 33.51 -14.18
CA GLN A 253 -24.03 32.91 -15.48
C GLN A 253 -23.82 33.89 -16.65
N GLN A 254 -24.26 35.15 -16.50
CA GLN A 254 -24.06 36.21 -17.51
C GLN A 254 -22.57 36.44 -17.83
N ASN A 255 -21.69 36.14 -16.88
CA ASN A 255 -20.24 36.30 -17.02
C ASN A 255 -19.51 34.97 -17.28
N ASN A 256 -20.23 33.92 -17.65
CA ASN A 256 -19.68 32.57 -17.89
C ASN A 256 -18.84 32.04 -16.73
N GLN A 257 -19.22 32.36 -15.49
CA GLN A 257 -18.52 31.91 -14.29
C GLN A 257 -19.18 30.69 -13.67
N PHE A 258 -18.39 29.88 -12.98
CA PHE A 258 -18.88 28.73 -12.24
C PHE A 258 -19.85 29.14 -11.13
N VAL A 259 -20.97 28.42 -11.02
CA VAL A 259 -22.01 28.65 -10.02
C VAL A 259 -21.85 27.65 -8.87
N PRO A 260 -21.32 28.05 -7.69
CA PRO A 260 -21.16 27.14 -6.56
C PRO A 260 -22.47 26.84 -5.82
N ASP A 261 -22.53 25.65 -5.23
CA ASP A 261 -23.62 25.30 -4.32
C ASP A 261 -23.47 25.96 -2.94
N GLY A 262 -24.57 26.56 -2.49
CA GLY A 262 -24.71 27.19 -1.18
C GLY A 262 -24.53 28.70 -1.20
N GLU A 263 -25.39 29.41 -0.48
CA GLU A 263 -25.50 30.87 -0.53
C GLU A 263 -24.21 31.60 -0.12
N SER A 264 -23.51 31.15 0.92
CA SER A 264 -22.24 31.75 1.31
C SER A 264 -21.17 31.61 0.20
N ARG A 265 -21.08 30.45 -0.45
CA ARG A 265 -20.09 30.24 -1.52
C ARG A 265 -20.43 31.06 -2.78
N LEU A 266 -21.72 31.28 -3.04
CA LEU A 266 -22.19 32.17 -4.11
C LEU A 266 -21.74 33.60 -3.84
N ARG A 267 -21.94 34.11 -2.61
CA ARG A 267 -21.48 35.44 -2.21
C ARG A 267 -19.96 35.57 -2.34
N ASP A 268 -19.20 34.61 -1.83
CA ASP A 268 -17.72 34.64 -1.91
C ASP A 268 -17.23 34.68 -3.38
N SER A 269 -17.86 33.86 -4.25
CA SER A 269 -17.46 33.78 -5.67
C SER A 269 -17.90 35.01 -6.46
N LEU A 270 -19.08 35.55 -6.16
CA LEU A 270 -19.56 36.79 -6.77
C LEU A 270 -18.77 38.01 -6.29
N ALA A 271 -18.34 38.04 -5.02
CA ALA A 271 -17.46 39.09 -4.51
C ALA A 271 -16.08 39.05 -5.20
N ASP A 272 -15.47 37.88 -5.40
CA ASP A 272 -14.23 37.77 -6.20
C ASP A 272 -14.43 38.28 -7.63
N LEU A 273 -15.55 37.89 -8.27
CA LEU A 273 -15.91 38.36 -9.61
C LEU A 273 -16.03 39.89 -9.66
N LEU A 274 -16.78 40.51 -8.74
CA LEU A 274 -17.03 41.95 -8.74
C LEU A 274 -15.78 42.76 -8.40
N VAL A 275 -14.91 42.26 -7.54
CA VAL A 275 -13.70 42.98 -7.12
C VAL A 275 -12.59 42.87 -8.16
N PHE A 276 -12.37 41.68 -8.73
CA PHE A 276 -11.20 41.42 -9.58
C PHE A 276 -11.52 41.27 -11.07
N GLY A 277 -12.79 41.03 -11.44
CA GLY A 277 -13.21 40.80 -12.82
C GLY A 277 -13.49 39.33 -13.14
N SER A 278 -13.98 39.06 -14.35
CA SER A 278 -14.30 37.70 -14.81
C SER A 278 -13.04 36.91 -15.18
N LEU A 279 -13.03 35.62 -14.86
CA LEU A 279 -11.96 34.69 -15.23
C LEU A 279 -12.27 34.05 -16.59
N PRO A 280 -11.28 33.94 -17.48
CA PRO A 280 -11.41 33.18 -18.72
C PRO A 280 -11.54 31.68 -18.42
N PRO A 281 -12.07 30.90 -19.38
CA PRO A 281 -11.96 29.45 -19.32
C PRO A 281 -10.49 29.02 -19.35
N CYS A 282 -10.23 27.85 -18.80
CA CYS A 282 -8.92 27.20 -18.83
C CYS A 282 -8.52 26.89 -20.27
N ASP A 283 -7.31 27.27 -20.65
CA ASP A 283 -6.70 26.99 -21.94
C ASP A 283 -6.47 25.49 -22.21
N LYS A 284 -6.30 24.69 -21.15
CA LYS A 284 -6.04 23.24 -21.27
C LYS A 284 -7.29 22.36 -21.40
N CYS A 285 -8.38 22.72 -20.73
CA CYS A 285 -9.57 21.86 -20.67
C CYS A 285 -10.90 22.60 -20.80
N SER A 286 -10.87 23.90 -21.09
CA SER A 286 -12.05 24.78 -21.11
C SER A 286 -12.83 24.86 -19.78
N GLY A 287 -12.30 24.27 -18.69
CA GLY A 287 -12.90 24.34 -17.36
C GLY A 287 -12.69 25.69 -16.67
N GLN A 288 -13.41 25.95 -15.58
CA GLN A 288 -13.34 27.25 -14.90
C GLN A 288 -12.21 27.31 -13.86
N PHE A 289 -11.46 28.41 -13.84
CA PHE A 289 -10.52 28.73 -12.76
C PHE A 289 -11.25 29.16 -11.48
N ARG A 290 -10.74 28.73 -10.33
CA ARG A 290 -11.20 29.20 -9.01
C ARG A 290 -10.04 29.48 -8.09
N PHE A 291 -10.18 30.53 -7.28
CA PHE A 291 -9.20 30.86 -6.27
C PHE A 291 -9.11 29.76 -5.19
N LYS A 292 -7.88 29.38 -4.87
CA LYS A 292 -7.48 28.44 -3.83
C LYS A 292 -6.42 29.14 -2.97
N SER A 293 -6.77 29.33 -1.70
CA SER A 293 -5.89 29.94 -0.70
C SER A 293 -4.53 29.22 -0.65
N GLY A 294 -3.45 29.99 -0.56
CA GLY A 294 -2.06 29.52 -0.52
C GLY A 294 -1.48 29.08 -1.87
N LEU A 295 -2.27 29.02 -2.94
CA LEU A 295 -1.85 28.50 -4.26
C LEU A 295 -2.13 29.47 -5.43
N GLY A 296 -3.23 30.22 -5.38
CA GLY A 296 -3.69 31.04 -6.51
C GLY A 296 -4.92 30.47 -7.19
N TYR A 297 -5.06 30.59 -8.49
CA TYR A 297 -6.21 30.08 -9.25
C TYR A 297 -5.92 28.69 -9.79
N ARG A 298 -6.77 27.73 -9.44
CA ARG A 298 -6.72 26.36 -9.93
C ARG A 298 -7.91 26.09 -10.84
N CYS A 299 -7.67 25.45 -11.98
CA CYS A 299 -8.76 24.95 -12.82
C CYS A 299 -9.55 23.87 -12.06
N MET A 300 -10.88 23.91 -12.21
CA MET A 300 -11.78 22.91 -11.62
C MET A 300 -12.37 21.96 -12.68
N GLY A 301 -11.91 22.06 -13.93
CA GLY A 301 -12.29 21.17 -15.01
C GLY A 301 -11.55 19.83 -14.93
N ASN A 302 -11.87 18.96 -15.89
CA ASN A 302 -11.22 17.67 -16.06
C ASN A 302 -10.54 17.63 -17.42
N ILE A 303 -9.37 16.99 -17.50
CA ILE A 303 -8.68 16.75 -18.78
C ILE A 303 -9.36 15.58 -19.50
N THR A 304 -9.74 14.56 -18.74
CA THR A 304 -10.48 13.37 -19.17
C THR A 304 -11.54 13.03 -18.13
N GLU A 305 -12.35 12.01 -18.38
CA GLU A 305 -13.27 11.42 -17.41
C GLU A 305 -12.59 10.68 -16.23
N TRP A 306 -11.26 10.57 -16.26
CA TRP A 306 -10.44 9.93 -15.23
C TRP A 306 -9.61 10.94 -14.41
N THR A 307 -9.31 12.11 -14.96
CA THR A 307 -8.27 13.00 -14.40
C THR A 307 -8.68 14.47 -14.36
N LYS A 308 -8.45 15.09 -13.20
CA LYS A 308 -8.69 16.52 -13.00
C LYS A 308 -7.60 17.35 -13.64
N CYS A 309 -7.99 18.51 -14.15
CA CYS A 309 -7.04 19.51 -14.59
C CYS A 309 -6.30 20.11 -13.39
N GLU A 310 -4.97 19.99 -13.34
CA GLU A 310 -4.14 20.70 -12.37
C GLU A 310 -3.60 22.02 -12.91
N ASN A 311 -4.19 22.59 -13.97
CA ASN A 311 -3.73 23.87 -14.46
C ASN A 311 -3.89 24.94 -13.37
N MET A 312 -2.82 25.67 -13.11
CA MET A 312 -2.75 26.69 -12.07
C MET A 312 -2.20 27.97 -12.64
N SER A 313 -2.74 29.09 -12.16
CA SER A 313 -2.28 30.43 -12.48
C SER A 313 -2.35 31.28 -11.23
N VAL A 314 -1.26 31.96 -10.87
CA VAL A 314 -1.28 32.93 -9.77
C VAL A 314 -1.86 34.28 -10.23
N ASP A 315 -1.78 34.56 -11.54
CA ASP A 315 -2.19 35.83 -12.13
C ASP A 315 -2.94 35.61 -13.46
N PRO A 316 -4.19 35.09 -13.40
CA PRO A 316 -4.99 34.90 -14.60
C PRO A 316 -5.46 36.24 -15.15
N LYS A 317 -5.50 36.36 -16.49
CA LYS A 317 -6.08 37.53 -17.17
C LYS A 317 -7.52 37.74 -16.69
N ARG A 318 -7.89 38.97 -16.36
CA ARG A 318 -9.25 39.34 -15.89
C ARG A 318 -9.97 40.20 -16.93
N SER A 319 -11.27 39.96 -17.09
CA SER A 319 -12.13 40.74 -18.00
C SER A 319 -13.19 41.54 -17.24
N LYS A 320 -13.80 42.52 -17.92
CA LYS A 320 -14.87 43.34 -17.34
C LYS A 320 -16.10 42.48 -17.02
N VAL A 321 -16.77 42.81 -15.93
CA VAL A 321 -18.00 42.16 -15.45
C VAL A 321 -19.21 42.86 -16.05
N THR A 322 -20.13 42.06 -16.58
CA THR A 322 -21.42 42.53 -17.09
C THR A 322 -22.52 42.24 -16.08
N ILE A 323 -23.24 43.27 -15.65
CA ILE A 323 -24.38 43.13 -14.75
C ILE A 323 -25.68 43.21 -15.56
N PRO A 324 -26.61 42.25 -15.41
CA PRO A 324 -27.92 42.30 -16.06
C PRO A 324 -28.67 43.61 -15.76
N GLY A 325 -29.28 44.23 -16.78
CA GLY A 325 -29.97 45.52 -16.66
C GLY A 325 -31.04 45.53 -15.56
N ALA A 326 -31.90 44.50 -15.54
CA ALA A 326 -32.94 44.34 -14.53
C ALA A 326 -32.40 44.28 -13.08
N LEU A 327 -31.15 43.84 -12.86
CA LEU A 327 -30.55 43.81 -11.53
C LEU A 327 -29.98 45.16 -11.09
N LYS A 328 -29.63 46.04 -12.05
CA LYS A 328 -29.21 47.41 -11.76
C LYS A 328 -30.39 48.24 -11.26
N GLU A 329 -31.58 48.03 -11.80
CA GLU A 329 -32.81 48.70 -11.34
C GLU A 329 -33.27 48.20 -9.96
N LYS A 330 -32.96 46.94 -9.63
CA LYS A 330 -33.39 46.28 -8.41
C LYS A 330 -32.48 46.52 -7.20
N TYR A 331 -31.20 46.80 -7.42
CA TYR A 331 -30.21 46.95 -6.36
C TYR A 331 -29.29 48.16 -6.62
N ASP A 332 -29.35 49.17 -5.76
CA ASP A 332 -28.55 50.40 -5.87
C ASP A 332 -27.04 50.14 -5.96
N PHE A 333 -26.57 49.10 -5.28
CA PHE A 333 -25.19 48.65 -5.35
C PHE A 333 -24.78 48.25 -6.79
N PHE A 334 -25.65 47.55 -7.52
CA PHE A 334 -25.37 47.16 -8.91
C PHE A 334 -25.52 48.32 -9.89
N ALA A 335 -26.38 49.30 -9.61
CA ALA A 335 -26.48 50.52 -10.40
C ALA A 335 -25.20 51.36 -10.33
N SER A 336 -24.64 51.50 -9.13
CA SER A 336 -23.43 52.28 -8.85
C SER A 336 -22.12 51.54 -9.16
N TYR A 337 -22.18 50.22 -9.39
CA TYR A 337 -21.01 49.40 -9.68
C TYR A 337 -20.38 49.73 -11.04
N LYS A 338 -19.07 50.07 -11.01
CA LYS A 338 -18.25 50.27 -12.20
C LYS A 338 -17.21 49.16 -12.29
N SER A 339 -17.30 48.33 -13.33
CA SER A 339 -16.36 47.22 -13.50
C SER A 339 -14.95 47.74 -13.84
N LYS A 340 -14.01 47.48 -12.93
CA LYS A 340 -12.58 47.73 -13.09
C LYS A 340 -11.83 46.44 -12.75
N PRO A 341 -11.39 45.66 -13.75
CA PRO A 341 -10.57 44.47 -13.51
C PRO A 341 -9.30 44.85 -12.76
N GLU A 342 -9.02 44.15 -11.68
CA GLU A 342 -7.86 44.37 -10.81
C GLU A 342 -7.14 43.04 -10.58
N ARG A 343 -5.81 43.08 -10.51
CA ARG A 343 -4.99 41.92 -10.16
C ARG A 343 -5.23 41.57 -8.69
N ARG A 344 -5.54 40.31 -8.39
CA ARG A 344 -5.57 39.81 -7.01
C ARG A 344 -4.14 39.54 -6.56
N ILE A 345 -3.70 40.20 -5.50
CA ILE A 345 -2.45 39.90 -4.82
C ILE A 345 -2.64 38.58 -4.08
N VAL A 346 -1.81 37.59 -4.41
CA VAL A 346 -1.85 36.23 -3.86
C VAL A 346 -0.48 35.88 -3.30
N ARG A 347 -0.46 35.45 -2.04
CA ARG A 347 0.74 34.89 -1.43
C ARG A 347 0.72 33.38 -1.53
N VAL A 348 1.61 32.83 -2.34
CA VAL A 348 1.82 31.37 -2.40
C VAL A 348 2.54 30.96 -1.12
N THR A 349 1.93 30.08 -0.34
CA THR A 349 2.52 29.57 0.90
C THR A 349 2.58 28.06 0.82
N ALA A 350 3.80 27.51 0.81
CA ALA A 350 4.00 26.07 0.81
C ALA A 350 3.57 25.47 2.17
N PRO A 351 2.73 24.42 2.17
CA PRO A 351 2.50 23.62 3.38
C PRO A 351 3.79 23.02 3.92
N SER A 352 3.86 22.71 5.21
CA SER A 352 5.05 22.09 5.80
C SER A 352 5.34 20.67 5.28
N GLY A 353 4.42 20.09 4.51
CA GLY A 353 4.50 18.73 3.94
C GLY A 353 4.72 18.64 2.43
N VAL A 354 5.25 19.67 1.74
CA VAL A 354 5.48 19.64 0.28
C VAL A 354 6.55 18.60 -0.16
N ASN A 355 7.22 17.93 0.78
CA ASN A 355 7.71 16.57 0.54
C ASN A 355 6.56 15.57 0.71
N VAL A 356 5.75 15.43 -0.34
CA VAL A 356 4.65 14.46 -0.42
C VAL A 356 5.21 13.04 -0.45
N THR A 357 5.36 12.39 0.70
CA THR A 357 5.13 10.94 0.87
C THR A 357 4.86 10.65 2.34
N GLY A 358 3.63 10.24 2.66
CA GLY A 358 3.29 9.53 3.90
C GLY A 358 3.59 10.27 5.20
N VAL A 359 3.28 9.61 6.30
CA VAL A 359 3.92 9.81 7.61
C VAL A 359 5.41 10.09 7.38
N LYS A 360 6.00 11.08 8.08
CA LYS A 360 7.45 11.35 8.04
C LYS A 360 8.22 10.02 7.92
N LYS A 361 8.92 9.82 6.79
CA LYS A 361 9.86 8.70 6.56
C LYS A 361 11.04 8.69 7.54
N GLU A 362 11.13 9.65 8.46
CA GLU A 362 12.17 9.72 9.51
C GLU A 362 12.12 8.56 10.52
N ASP A 363 11.11 7.70 10.47
CA ASP A 363 11.08 6.44 11.23
C ASP A 363 11.42 5.19 10.37
N GLN A 364 11.83 5.35 9.10
CA GLN A 364 12.49 4.29 8.31
C GLN A 364 14.01 4.39 8.45
N VAL A 365 14.49 4.16 9.66
CA VAL A 365 15.86 3.66 9.89
C VAL A 365 15.68 2.32 10.55
N ASP A 366 16.27 1.27 9.97
CA ASP A 366 16.20 -0.07 10.54
C ASP A 366 16.91 -0.08 11.90
N GLY A 367 16.14 -0.07 12.98
CA GLY A 367 16.64 -0.25 14.36
C GLY A 367 16.40 0.91 15.34
N PRO A 368 16.83 0.75 16.60
CA PRO A 368 16.57 1.70 17.67
C PRO A 368 17.48 2.94 17.55
N LYS A 369 16.92 4.15 17.70
CA LYS A 369 17.68 5.42 17.72
C LYS A 369 18.71 5.50 18.85
N VAL A 370 18.50 4.74 19.94
CA VAL A 370 19.44 4.64 21.05
C VAL A 370 19.79 3.18 21.32
N ASN A 371 21.06 2.83 21.13
CA ASN A 371 21.59 1.53 21.51
C ASN A 371 21.85 1.47 23.05
N ARG A 372 21.35 0.41 23.71
CA ARG A 372 21.52 0.16 25.16
C ARG A 372 22.45 -1.02 25.47
N GLY A 373 23.18 -1.52 24.47
CA GLY A 373 24.04 -2.71 24.61
C GLY A 373 23.33 -4.00 24.18
N PRO A 374 23.94 -5.17 24.39
CA PRO A 374 23.37 -6.47 24.00
C PRO A 374 22.07 -6.71 24.77
N MET A 375 20.99 -6.94 24.03
CA MET A 375 19.65 -7.19 24.54
C MET A 375 19.16 -8.52 23.94
N PRO A 376 19.61 -9.66 24.48
CA PRO A 376 19.44 -10.97 23.85
C PRO A 376 17.97 -11.38 23.76
N LEU A 377 17.09 -10.89 24.65
CA LEU A 377 15.66 -11.21 24.67
C LEU A 377 14.80 -10.18 23.93
N ARG A 378 15.40 -9.27 23.16
CA ARG A 378 14.67 -8.19 22.48
C ARG A 378 13.57 -8.72 21.57
N GLY A 379 12.37 -8.15 21.70
CA GLY A 379 11.22 -8.46 20.84
C GLY A 379 10.56 -9.81 21.15
N MET A 380 11.05 -10.57 22.13
CA MET A 380 10.51 -11.86 22.53
C MET A 380 9.42 -11.71 23.60
N GLN A 381 8.39 -12.56 23.53
CA GLN A 381 7.30 -12.63 24.49
C GLN A 381 7.39 -13.92 25.31
N PHE A 382 7.33 -13.79 26.62
CA PHE A 382 7.38 -14.91 27.56
C PHE A 382 6.10 -14.96 28.40
N VAL A 383 5.71 -16.16 28.81
CA VAL A 383 4.66 -16.36 29.82
C VAL A 383 5.27 -17.11 30.99
N ILE A 384 5.01 -16.68 32.22
CA ILE A 384 5.51 -17.36 33.43
C ILE A 384 4.37 -18.17 34.04
N ALA A 385 4.59 -19.48 34.19
CA ALA A 385 3.63 -20.45 34.72
C ALA A 385 4.18 -21.19 35.95
N GLY A 386 3.32 -21.51 36.92
CA GLY A 386 3.68 -22.28 38.11
C GLY A 386 4.38 -21.48 39.22
N LYS A 387 4.93 -22.20 40.20
CA LYS A 387 5.73 -21.65 41.31
C LYS A 387 7.23 -21.87 41.00
N THR A 388 7.89 -20.83 40.51
CA THR A 388 9.34 -20.78 40.24
C THR A 388 10.13 -20.48 41.52
N LYS A 389 11.45 -20.72 41.57
CA LYS A 389 12.28 -20.38 42.76
C LYS A 389 12.38 -18.86 42.92
N LYS A 390 12.48 -18.12 41.82
CA LYS A 390 12.39 -16.66 41.81
C LYS A 390 10.93 -16.22 41.77
N SER A 391 10.62 -15.08 42.41
CA SER A 391 9.28 -14.51 42.33
C SER A 391 8.94 -14.10 40.89
N LYS A 392 7.66 -14.16 40.51
CA LYS A 392 7.19 -13.73 39.19
C LYS A 392 7.60 -12.29 38.86
N ASP A 393 7.60 -11.41 39.86
CA ASP A 393 8.00 -10.02 39.70
C ASP A 393 9.51 -9.88 39.46
N THR A 394 10.33 -10.72 40.12
CA THR A 394 11.78 -10.76 39.90
C THR A 394 12.10 -11.23 38.48
N LEU A 395 11.52 -12.35 38.04
CA LEU A 395 11.72 -12.87 36.68
C LEU A 395 11.22 -11.88 35.61
N THR A 396 10.08 -11.23 35.85
CA THR A 396 9.56 -10.21 34.93
C THR A 396 10.55 -9.06 34.76
N LYS A 397 11.20 -8.61 35.84
CA LYS A 397 12.22 -7.57 35.77
C LYS A 397 13.48 -8.03 35.04
N GLU A 398 13.96 -9.25 35.29
CA GLU A 398 15.13 -9.80 34.60
C GLU A 398 14.91 -9.94 33.09
N ILE A 399 13.75 -10.50 32.68
CA ILE A 399 13.38 -10.64 31.27
C ILE A 399 13.28 -9.26 30.58
N MET A 400 12.67 -8.27 31.26
CA MET A 400 12.56 -6.91 30.73
C MET A 400 13.90 -6.19 30.62
N ASN A 401 14.83 -6.43 31.56
CA ASN A 401 16.18 -5.88 31.49
C ASN A 401 16.97 -6.42 30.29
N LEU A 402 16.67 -7.64 29.84
CA LEU A 402 17.26 -8.25 28.63
C LEU A 402 16.50 -7.88 27.33
N GLY A 403 15.47 -7.04 27.41
CA GLY A 403 14.69 -6.55 26.27
C GLY A 403 13.41 -7.34 25.94
N GLY A 404 13.10 -8.39 26.70
CA GLY A 404 11.91 -9.22 26.52
C GLY A 404 10.66 -8.65 27.19
N THR A 405 9.51 -9.26 26.91
CA THR A 405 8.22 -8.89 27.52
C THR A 405 7.53 -10.09 28.14
N VAL A 406 6.80 -9.88 29.24
CA VAL A 406 6.02 -10.93 29.89
C VAL A 406 4.53 -10.67 29.71
N THR A 407 3.81 -11.65 29.14
CA THR A 407 2.36 -11.62 28.92
C THR A 407 1.64 -12.59 29.85
N SER A 408 0.31 -12.46 29.94
CA SER A 408 -0.52 -13.33 30.79
C SER A 408 -1.14 -14.52 30.05
N LYS A 409 -1.01 -14.59 28.72
CA LYS A 409 -1.60 -15.63 27.86
C LYS A 409 -0.58 -16.07 26.83
N VAL A 410 -0.62 -17.36 26.51
CA VAL A 410 0.16 -17.96 25.42
C VAL A 410 -0.50 -17.61 24.09
N SER A 411 0.32 -17.36 23.07
CA SER A 411 -0.10 -17.01 21.71
C SER A 411 0.86 -17.63 20.69
N ASP A 412 0.47 -17.62 19.41
CA ASP A 412 1.28 -18.07 18.26
C ASP A 412 2.68 -17.43 18.18
N VAL A 413 2.89 -16.27 18.80
CA VAL A 413 4.17 -15.53 18.82
C VAL A 413 4.88 -15.52 20.17
N THR A 414 4.43 -16.35 21.12
CA THR A 414 5.12 -16.55 22.39
C THR A 414 6.41 -17.33 22.13
N ALA A 415 7.54 -16.78 22.58
CA ALA A 415 8.87 -17.36 22.35
C ALA A 415 9.08 -18.64 23.18
N ALA A 416 8.74 -18.58 24.48
CA ALA A 416 8.74 -19.73 25.37
C ALA A 416 7.88 -19.45 26.62
N VAL A 417 7.43 -20.51 27.28
CA VAL A 417 6.81 -20.43 28.62
C VAL A 417 7.88 -20.76 29.67
N ILE A 418 8.07 -19.91 30.67
CA ILE A 418 9.00 -20.18 31.77
C ILE A 418 8.24 -20.89 32.89
N SER A 419 8.64 -22.11 33.21
CA SER A 419 7.99 -22.94 34.24
C SER A 419 8.94 -23.96 34.86
N THR A 420 8.40 -24.88 35.68
CA THR A 420 9.14 -25.97 36.33
C THR A 420 8.57 -27.33 35.90
N GLU A 421 9.37 -28.40 35.97
CA GLU A 421 8.93 -29.76 35.61
C GLU A 421 7.67 -30.18 36.38
N ALA A 422 7.63 -29.91 37.69
CA ALA A 422 6.46 -30.16 38.53
C ALA A 422 5.20 -29.38 38.10
N ALA A 423 5.35 -28.21 37.46
CA ALA A 423 4.23 -27.44 36.93
C ALA A 423 3.78 -27.94 35.55
N VAL A 424 4.68 -28.51 34.75
CA VAL A 424 4.36 -29.19 33.49
C VAL A 424 3.55 -30.45 33.77
N GLU A 425 3.99 -31.28 34.73
CA GLU A 425 3.30 -32.51 35.14
C GLU A 425 1.92 -32.25 35.76
N LYS A 426 1.79 -31.17 36.55
CA LYS A 426 0.52 -30.76 37.14
C LYS A 426 -0.47 -30.18 36.11
N GLY A 427 0.03 -29.74 34.96
CA GLY A 427 -0.76 -29.13 33.90
C GLY A 427 -1.39 -27.78 34.28
N GLY A 428 -2.45 -27.42 33.56
CA GLY A 428 -3.21 -26.19 33.72
C GLY A 428 -3.23 -25.33 32.46
N LYS A 429 -4.15 -24.37 32.41
CA LYS A 429 -4.50 -23.62 31.18
C LYS A 429 -3.31 -23.08 30.38
N VAL A 430 -2.28 -22.54 31.04
CA VAL A 430 -1.10 -21.98 30.35
C VAL A 430 -0.22 -23.08 29.72
N ILE A 431 -0.10 -24.24 30.38
CA ILE A 431 0.67 -25.38 29.86
C ILE A 431 -0.13 -26.07 28.74
N GLU A 432 -1.45 -26.24 28.90
CA GLU A 432 -2.34 -26.76 27.86
C GLU A 432 -2.36 -25.87 26.61
N ASP A 433 -2.39 -24.54 26.78
CA ASP A 433 -2.33 -23.60 25.66
C ASP A 433 -0.96 -23.63 24.97
N ALA A 434 0.13 -23.90 25.72
CA ALA A 434 1.46 -24.08 25.16
C ALA A 434 1.59 -25.39 24.37
N GLU A 435 0.99 -26.48 24.84
CA GLU A 435 0.93 -27.76 24.13
C GLU A 435 0.12 -27.65 22.83
N LYS A 436 -1.07 -27.05 22.88
CA LYS A 436 -1.93 -26.85 21.70
C LYS A 436 -1.28 -26.01 20.60
N LEU A 437 -0.45 -25.04 20.98
CA LEU A 437 0.24 -24.15 20.06
C LEU A 437 1.69 -24.60 19.78
N ASP A 438 2.09 -25.75 20.32
CA ASP A 438 3.40 -26.35 20.15
C ASP A 438 4.58 -25.41 20.53
N ILE A 439 4.47 -24.80 21.71
CA ILE A 439 5.42 -23.83 22.27
C ILE A 439 6.24 -24.47 23.39
N GLN A 440 7.56 -24.27 23.36
CA GLN A 440 8.47 -24.79 24.38
C GLN A 440 8.18 -24.23 25.77
N VAL A 441 8.39 -25.08 26.76
CA VAL A 441 8.43 -24.72 28.17
C VAL A 441 9.87 -24.81 28.63
N VAL A 442 10.45 -23.73 29.15
CA VAL A 442 11.84 -23.67 29.63
C VAL A 442 11.91 -23.42 31.13
N SER A 443 12.96 -23.88 31.78
CA SER A 443 13.22 -23.61 33.20
C SER A 443 13.70 -22.17 33.44
N GLU A 444 13.64 -21.71 34.69
CA GLU A 444 13.97 -20.32 35.05
C GLU A 444 15.46 -19.95 34.91
N ASP A 445 16.35 -20.95 34.90
CA ASP A 445 17.79 -20.83 34.63
C ASP A 445 18.08 -20.32 33.20
N PHE A 446 17.14 -20.51 32.27
CA PHE A 446 17.19 -19.90 30.93
C PHE A 446 17.43 -18.39 31.00
N VAL A 447 16.77 -17.68 31.93
CA VAL A 447 16.88 -16.22 32.04
C VAL A 447 18.27 -15.81 32.54
N ASP A 448 18.92 -16.64 33.35
CA ASP A 448 20.27 -16.39 33.83
C ASP A 448 21.31 -16.67 32.74
N GLU A 449 21.20 -17.79 32.03
CA GLU A 449 22.11 -18.12 30.91
C GLU A 449 21.92 -17.18 29.70
N ALA A 450 20.71 -16.67 29.48
CA ALA A 450 20.46 -15.68 28.43
C ALA A 450 21.23 -14.37 28.64
N LYS A 451 21.70 -14.05 29.86
CA LYS A 451 22.49 -12.83 30.14
C LYS A 451 23.84 -12.82 29.43
N ASP A 452 24.40 -14.00 29.15
CA ASP A 452 25.73 -14.15 28.54
C ASP A 452 25.69 -14.10 27.01
N TYR A 453 24.49 -14.08 26.42
CA TYR A 453 24.32 -14.02 24.96
C TYR A 453 24.34 -12.56 24.46
N LYS A 454 25.02 -12.35 23.34
CA LYS A 454 25.01 -11.07 22.62
C LYS A 454 23.87 -10.99 21.58
N ASP A 455 23.53 -12.13 20.99
CA ASP A 455 22.48 -12.29 19.98
C ASP A 455 21.26 -13.04 20.54
N THR A 456 20.21 -13.19 19.74
CA THR A 456 18.95 -13.85 20.14
C THR A 456 19.19 -15.33 20.47
N PRO A 457 18.91 -15.80 21.71
CA PRO A 457 19.30 -17.13 22.17
C PRO A 457 18.29 -18.21 21.74
N ILE A 458 17.98 -18.30 20.45
CA ILE A 458 17.05 -19.31 19.89
C ILE A 458 17.52 -20.74 20.20
N PRO A 459 18.81 -21.11 20.01
CA PRO A 459 19.29 -22.45 20.33
C PRO A 459 19.12 -22.80 21.82
N LEU A 460 19.17 -21.80 22.70
CA LEU A 460 19.00 -21.99 24.14
C LEU A 460 17.56 -22.37 24.51
N ILE A 461 16.56 -21.85 23.78
CA ILE A 461 15.14 -22.24 23.97
C ILE A 461 14.95 -23.73 23.69
N THR A 462 15.51 -24.22 22.58
CA THR A 462 15.42 -25.64 22.22
C THR A 462 16.19 -26.51 23.21
N LYS A 463 17.40 -26.09 23.60
CA LYS A 463 18.26 -26.84 24.52
C LYS A 463 17.66 -27.00 25.93
N LYS A 464 16.95 -25.98 26.42
CA LYS A 464 16.40 -25.91 27.78
C LYS A 464 14.91 -26.25 27.85
N ASN A 465 14.35 -26.84 26.80
CA ASN A 465 12.96 -27.27 26.79
C ASN A 465 12.76 -28.43 27.78
N ILE A 466 11.88 -28.25 28.74
CA ILE A 466 11.50 -29.25 29.76
C ILE A 466 10.20 -29.98 29.42
N ALA A 467 9.55 -29.62 28.31
CA ALA A 467 8.34 -30.28 27.81
C ALA A 467 8.67 -31.33 26.72
N SER A 468 7.76 -32.29 26.52
CA SER A 468 7.89 -33.32 25.48
C SER A 468 7.50 -32.85 24.06
N TRP A 469 7.00 -31.62 23.92
CA TRP A 469 6.60 -30.97 22.65
C TRP A 469 7.42 -29.71 22.37
N GLY A 470 7.28 -29.12 21.18
CA GLY A 470 7.89 -27.84 20.83
C GLY A 470 8.23 -27.70 19.34
N GLY A 471 7.56 -26.80 18.64
CA GLY A 471 7.80 -26.47 17.23
C GLY A 471 8.91 -25.44 17.01
N ASP A 472 9.05 -24.88 15.81
CA ASP A 472 10.18 -23.99 15.48
C ASP A 472 10.20 -22.64 16.25
N PRO A 473 11.13 -22.41 17.20
CA PRO A 473 11.25 -21.14 17.91
C PRO A 473 11.77 -20.01 17.01
N ASN A 474 12.51 -20.32 15.93
CA ASN A 474 13.05 -19.31 15.03
C ASN A 474 11.92 -18.58 14.28
N ALA A 475 11.03 -19.33 13.62
CA ALA A 475 9.86 -18.77 12.95
C ALA A 475 8.99 -17.90 13.89
N ARG A 476 8.76 -18.35 15.13
CA ARG A 476 7.97 -17.62 16.12
C ARG A 476 8.65 -16.34 16.60
N VAL A 477 9.94 -16.40 16.92
CA VAL A 477 10.72 -15.25 17.39
C VAL A 477 10.85 -14.19 16.29
N VAL A 478 11.11 -14.61 15.04
CA VAL A 478 11.10 -13.72 13.86
C VAL A 478 9.73 -13.07 13.66
N ALA A 479 8.63 -13.81 13.79
CA ALA A 479 7.28 -13.26 13.71
C ALA A 479 6.98 -12.27 14.86
N SER A 480 7.48 -12.55 16.08
CA SER A 480 7.33 -11.68 17.25
C SER A 480 8.15 -10.39 17.13
N LEU A 481 9.37 -10.49 16.60
CA LEU A 481 10.23 -9.35 16.23
C LEU A 481 9.55 -8.49 15.15
N ALA A 482 9.06 -9.11 14.09
CA ALA A 482 8.33 -8.42 13.01
C ALA A 482 7.10 -7.66 13.55
N LYS A 483 6.37 -8.19 14.53
CA LYS A 483 5.23 -7.52 15.19
C LYS A 483 5.65 -6.43 16.21
N SER A 484 6.86 -6.49 16.76
CA SER A 484 7.32 -5.60 17.84
C SER A 484 8.16 -4.41 17.37
N THR A 485 8.66 -4.42 16.13
CA THR A 485 9.42 -3.34 15.48
C THR A 485 8.64 -2.02 15.36
N SER A 486 9.37 -0.91 15.29
CA SER A 486 8.84 0.42 14.92
C SER A 486 8.06 0.40 13.60
N ALA A 487 8.51 -0.38 12.61
CA ALA A 487 7.81 -0.58 11.34
C ALA A 487 6.39 -1.15 11.51
N ALA A 488 6.16 -2.09 12.44
CA ALA A 488 4.82 -2.60 12.74
C ALA A 488 3.97 -1.66 13.60
N ARG A 489 4.59 -0.78 14.41
CA ARG A 489 3.89 0.23 15.23
C ARG A 489 3.57 1.53 14.49
N GLY A 490 4.24 1.77 13.36
CA GLY A 490 3.96 2.83 12.41
C GLY A 490 2.84 2.51 11.42
N LYS A 491 2.39 1.25 11.37
CA LYS A 491 1.25 0.84 10.54
C LYS A 491 -0.02 1.57 10.92
N SER A 492 -0.79 1.93 9.90
CA SER A 492 -2.02 2.67 10.10
C SER A 492 -3.01 1.90 10.96
N ILE A 493 -3.82 2.60 11.74
CA ILE A 493 -4.93 1.96 12.49
C ILE A 493 -5.98 1.32 11.57
N TYR A 494 -5.91 1.62 10.28
CA TYR A 494 -6.83 1.17 9.24
C TYR A 494 -6.29 0.00 8.40
N GLU A 495 -5.02 -0.36 8.55
CA GLU A 495 -4.46 -1.54 7.89
C GLU A 495 -5.04 -2.82 8.47
N LYS A 496 -5.41 -3.76 7.60
CA LYS A 496 -5.96 -5.07 8.01
C LYS A 496 -4.86 -5.92 8.65
N SER A 497 -5.12 -6.46 9.84
CA SER A 497 -4.35 -7.58 10.38
C SER A 497 -4.78 -8.86 9.66
N GLY A 498 -3.99 -9.33 8.70
CA GLY A 498 -4.36 -10.48 7.87
C GLY A 498 -4.45 -11.78 8.67
N SER A 499 -5.64 -12.34 8.82
CA SER A 499 -5.84 -13.74 9.25
C SER A 499 -7.25 -14.31 9.04
N GLY A 500 -8.10 -13.73 8.18
CA GLY A 500 -9.42 -14.29 7.89
C GLY A 500 -9.38 -15.27 6.71
N LYS A 501 -9.54 -16.58 6.96
CA LYS A 501 -9.94 -17.51 5.87
C LYS A 501 -11.39 -17.21 5.52
N VAL A 502 -11.61 -16.40 4.49
CA VAL A 502 -12.95 -16.13 3.96
C VAL A 502 -13.27 -17.21 2.91
N LYS A 503 -14.34 -17.98 3.12
CA LYS A 503 -14.89 -18.91 2.13
C LYS A 503 -16.03 -18.22 1.40
N LEU A 504 -15.97 -18.17 0.08
CA LEU A 504 -17.06 -17.71 -0.78
C LEU A 504 -17.84 -18.94 -1.27
N ARG A 505 -19.17 -18.84 -1.36
CA ARG A 505 -20.02 -19.88 -1.96
C ARG A 505 -20.78 -19.28 -3.13
N ILE A 506 -20.80 -19.97 -4.27
CA ILE A 506 -21.70 -19.65 -5.38
C ILE A 506 -22.93 -20.54 -5.29
N LYS A 507 -24.09 -19.89 -5.38
CA LYS A 507 -25.37 -20.54 -5.62
C LYS A 507 -26.11 -19.73 -6.68
N GLY A 508 -26.83 -20.41 -7.57
CA GLY A 508 -27.63 -19.72 -8.60
C GLY A 508 -26.83 -18.85 -9.58
N GLY A 509 -25.54 -19.13 -9.78
CA GLY A 509 -24.71 -18.46 -10.78
C GLY A 509 -23.98 -17.19 -10.34
N GLY A 510 -24.01 -16.80 -9.06
CA GLY A 510 -23.18 -15.69 -8.53
C GLY A 510 -22.72 -15.90 -7.08
N ALA A 511 -21.59 -15.28 -6.71
CA ALA A 511 -21.01 -15.41 -5.36
C ALA A 511 -21.66 -14.46 -4.35
N VAL A 512 -22.20 -15.02 -3.26
CA VAL A 512 -22.74 -14.23 -2.15
C VAL A 512 -21.58 -13.67 -1.32
N ASP A 513 -21.62 -12.38 -1.00
CA ASP A 513 -20.59 -11.77 -0.16
C ASP A 513 -20.65 -12.34 1.29
N PRO A 514 -19.54 -12.84 1.86
CA PRO A 514 -19.54 -13.47 3.18
C PRO A 514 -19.83 -12.47 4.32
N GLN A 515 -19.71 -11.17 4.07
CA GLN A 515 -20.15 -10.14 5.03
C GLN A 515 -21.67 -10.10 5.19
N THR A 516 -22.42 -10.83 4.36
CA THR A 516 -23.88 -10.94 4.49
C THR A 516 -24.29 -11.95 5.55
N GLU A 517 -23.44 -12.93 5.86
CA GLU A 517 -23.77 -14.11 6.68
C GLU A 517 -24.98 -14.91 6.12
N LEU A 518 -25.28 -14.76 4.82
CA LEU A 518 -26.41 -15.39 4.13
C LEU A 518 -25.98 -16.39 3.03
N GLU A 519 -24.68 -16.65 2.89
CA GLU A 519 -24.11 -17.54 1.86
C GLU A 519 -24.70 -18.96 1.88
N ASP A 520 -25.21 -19.39 3.04
CA ASP A 520 -25.80 -20.72 3.22
C ASP A 520 -27.30 -20.80 2.90
N VAL A 521 -28.00 -19.66 2.83
CA VAL A 521 -29.48 -19.62 2.73
C VAL A 521 -30.01 -18.80 1.56
N ALA A 522 -29.14 -18.08 0.86
CA ALA A 522 -29.51 -17.23 -0.26
C ALA A 522 -28.53 -17.37 -1.44
N HIS A 523 -29.00 -16.95 -2.62
CA HIS A 523 -28.22 -16.82 -3.84
C HIS A 523 -28.37 -15.42 -4.45
N VAL A 524 -27.47 -15.04 -5.34
CA VAL A 524 -27.60 -13.78 -6.09
C VAL A 524 -28.80 -13.86 -7.02
N TYR A 525 -29.68 -12.85 -6.97
CA TYR A 525 -30.86 -12.79 -7.81
C TYR A 525 -30.49 -12.59 -9.29
N GLN A 526 -31.12 -13.39 -10.15
CA GLN A 526 -30.93 -13.36 -11.60
C GLN A 526 -32.30 -13.30 -12.29
N ARG A 527 -32.38 -12.50 -13.37
CA ARG A 527 -33.55 -12.39 -14.25
C ARG A 527 -33.13 -12.68 -15.68
N GLY A 528 -33.46 -13.87 -16.18
CA GLY A 528 -32.95 -14.32 -17.48
C GLY A 528 -31.43 -14.47 -17.46
N SER A 529 -30.71 -13.77 -18.34
CA SER A 529 -29.25 -13.68 -18.33
C SER A 529 -28.70 -12.57 -17.43
N GLU A 530 -29.57 -11.69 -16.90
CA GLU A 530 -29.14 -10.54 -16.10
C GLU A 530 -28.92 -10.91 -14.63
N LYS A 531 -27.69 -10.79 -14.15
CA LYS A 531 -27.35 -10.98 -12.73
C LYS A 531 -27.34 -9.63 -12.01
N PHE A 532 -28.05 -9.53 -10.88
CA PHE A 532 -28.10 -8.29 -10.08
C PHE A 532 -26.97 -8.25 -9.06
N THR A 533 -25.73 -8.17 -9.57
CA THR A 533 -24.50 -8.02 -8.81
C THR A 533 -23.52 -7.16 -9.61
N THR A 534 -22.83 -6.24 -8.95
CA THR A 534 -21.74 -5.50 -9.59
C THR A 534 -20.73 -5.00 -8.57
N LEU A 535 -19.46 -4.99 -8.97
CA LEU A 535 -18.35 -4.40 -8.23
C LEU A 535 -17.88 -3.15 -8.98
N LEU A 536 -17.87 -2.02 -8.30
CA LEU A 536 -17.45 -0.74 -8.84
C LEU A 536 -16.13 -0.30 -8.17
N GLY A 537 -15.19 0.23 -8.95
CA GLY A 537 -13.93 0.78 -8.48
C GLY A 537 -13.75 2.25 -8.84
N LEU A 538 -12.96 2.97 -8.06
CA LEU A 538 -12.48 4.31 -8.38
C LEU A 538 -11.11 4.54 -7.76
N THR A 539 -10.11 4.76 -8.61
CA THR A 539 -8.81 5.28 -8.20
C THR A 539 -8.63 6.69 -8.77
N ASP A 540 -8.32 7.64 -7.90
CA ASP A 540 -7.98 9.02 -8.26
C ASP A 540 -6.79 9.44 -7.39
N ILE A 541 -5.60 9.38 -7.97
CA ILE A 541 -4.32 9.73 -7.35
C ILE A 541 -4.34 11.17 -6.83
N GLN A 542 -4.97 12.10 -7.56
CA GLN A 542 -4.97 13.52 -7.22
C GLN A 542 -5.83 13.81 -6.00
N SER A 543 -6.97 13.11 -5.88
CA SER A 543 -7.84 13.18 -4.70
C SER A 543 -7.53 12.13 -3.64
N LYS A 544 -6.50 11.30 -3.86
CA LYS A 544 -6.01 10.24 -2.96
C LYS A 544 -7.02 9.13 -2.68
N LYS A 545 -7.98 8.95 -3.58
CA LYS A 545 -9.04 7.95 -3.44
C LYS A 545 -8.63 6.65 -4.10
N ASN A 546 -8.95 5.56 -3.44
CA ASN A 546 -8.81 4.20 -3.95
C ASN A 546 -9.94 3.35 -3.39
N SER A 547 -11.14 3.58 -3.91
CA SER A 547 -12.40 3.15 -3.33
C SER A 547 -13.03 2.01 -4.12
N TYR A 548 -13.77 1.14 -3.43
CA TYR A 548 -14.66 0.16 -4.05
C TYR A 548 -16.10 0.34 -3.56
N TYR A 549 -17.05 -0.18 -4.34
CA TYR A 549 -18.45 -0.30 -3.99
C TYR A 549 -19.04 -1.55 -4.62
N LYS A 550 -19.52 -2.48 -3.80
CA LYS A 550 -20.19 -3.71 -4.23
C LYS A 550 -21.67 -3.63 -3.88
N ILE A 551 -22.52 -4.03 -4.80
CA ILE A 551 -23.97 -4.11 -4.59
C ILE A 551 -24.51 -5.42 -5.15
N GLN A 552 -25.37 -6.09 -4.39
CA GLN A 552 -25.98 -7.37 -4.74
C GLN A 552 -27.44 -7.43 -4.31
N ILE A 553 -28.30 -8.02 -5.13
CA ILE A 553 -29.62 -8.48 -4.70
C ILE A 553 -29.52 -9.97 -4.39
N LEU A 554 -29.94 -10.36 -3.18
CA LEU A 554 -29.94 -11.75 -2.71
C LEU A 554 -31.37 -12.25 -2.61
N LYS A 555 -31.64 -13.47 -3.08
CA LYS A 555 -32.92 -14.18 -2.96
C LYS A 555 -32.74 -15.40 -2.07
N HIS A 556 -33.64 -15.59 -1.11
CA HIS A 556 -33.63 -16.79 -0.27
C HIS A 556 -33.90 -18.04 -1.11
N ASP A 557 -33.19 -19.13 -0.84
CA ASP A 557 -33.25 -20.35 -1.65
C ASP A 557 -34.66 -20.97 -1.67
N GLN A 558 -35.30 -21.02 -0.49
CA GLN A 558 -36.61 -21.69 -0.29
C GLN A 558 -37.81 -20.74 -0.09
N LYS A 559 -37.58 -19.44 0.15
CA LYS A 559 -38.63 -18.50 0.58
C LYS A 559 -38.68 -17.35 -0.41
N ASN A 560 -39.85 -16.73 -0.59
CA ASN A 560 -39.97 -15.52 -1.40
C ASN A 560 -39.51 -14.28 -0.61
N LYS A 561 -38.24 -14.27 -0.20
CA LYS A 561 -37.62 -13.20 0.59
C LYS A 561 -36.37 -12.71 -0.12
N PHE A 562 -36.21 -11.38 -0.16
CA PHE A 562 -35.11 -10.71 -0.84
C PHE A 562 -34.36 -9.78 0.10
N TRP A 563 -33.09 -9.56 -0.21
CA TRP A 563 -32.25 -8.57 0.44
C TRP A 563 -31.46 -7.77 -0.58
N LEU A 564 -31.24 -6.50 -0.26
CA LEU A 564 -30.26 -5.65 -0.92
C LEU A 564 -29.02 -5.55 -0.03
N PHE A 565 -27.89 -6.02 -0.54
CA PHE A 565 -26.59 -5.92 0.11
C PHE A 565 -25.72 -4.86 -0.56
N ARG A 566 -25.07 -4.01 0.25
CA ARG A 566 -24.15 -2.96 -0.18
C ARG A 566 -22.90 -3.01 0.67
N SER A 567 -21.72 -2.99 0.06
CA SER A 567 -20.43 -2.91 0.75
C SER A 567 -19.57 -1.84 0.08
N TRP A 568 -18.91 -0.98 0.86
CA TRP A 568 -18.12 0.13 0.33
C TRP A 568 -16.94 0.42 1.23
N GLY A 569 -15.89 1.02 0.68
CA GLY A 569 -14.72 1.40 1.46
C GLY A 569 -13.49 1.66 0.63
N ARG A 570 -12.34 1.76 1.29
CA ARG A 570 -11.03 1.83 0.65
C ARG A 570 -10.48 0.42 0.46
N ILE A 571 -9.96 0.12 -0.72
CA ILE A 571 -9.43 -1.21 -1.08
C ILE A 571 -8.26 -1.55 -0.16
N GLY A 572 -8.19 -2.79 0.35
CA GLY A 572 -7.08 -3.24 1.20
C GLY A 572 -7.14 -2.83 2.68
N THR A 573 -8.14 -2.06 3.10
CA THR A 573 -8.22 -1.52 4.47
C THR A 573 -9.51 -1.90 5.19
N THR A 574 -9.56 -1.61 6.50
CA THR A 574 -10.78 -1.67 7.32
C THR A 574 -11.67 -0.44 7.17
N ILE A 575 -11.27 0.57 6.36
CA ILE A 575 -12.07 1.77 6.10
C ILE A 575 -13.23 1.40 5.19
N GLY A 576 -14.45 1.62 5.68
CA GLY A 576 -15.65 1.30 4.93
C GLY A 576 -16.80 0.85 5.82
N GLY A 577 -17.80 0.26 5.20
CA GLY A 577 -18.94 -0.34 5.86
C GLY A 577 -19.72 -1.21 4.89
N HIS A 578 -20.68 -1.95 5.44
CA HIS A 578 -21.65 -2.69 4.66
C HIS A 578 -23.04 -2.47 5.25
N LYS A 579 -24.07 -2.76 4.45
CA LYS A 579 -25.47 -2.68 4.84
C LYS A 579 -26.26 -3.76 4.13
N LEU A 580 -26.99 -4.54 4.90
CA LEU A 580 -27.91 -5.58 4.42
C LEU A 580 -29.33 -5.18 4.83
N GLU A 581 -30.24 -5.09 3.87
CA GLU A 581 -31.63 -4.71 4.11
C GLU A 581 -32.58 -5.70 3.46
N SER A 582 -33.58 -6.17 4.21
CA SER A 582 -34.65 -7.02 3.67
C SER A 582 -35.79 -6.15 3.17
N MET A 583 -36.23 -6.38 1.93
CA MET A 583 -37.30 -5.61 1.27
C MET A 583 -37.96 -6.44 0.16
N SER A 584 -38.97 -5.89 -0.52
CA SER A 584 -39.59 -6.53 -1.69
C SER A 584 -38.64 -6.57 -2.90
N LEU A 585 -38.92 -7.43 -3.88
CA LEU A 585 -38.09 -7.53 -5.08
C LEU A 585 -38.10 -6.22 -5.90
N GLU A 586 -39.27 -5.60 -6.01
CA GLU A 586 -39.48 -4.36 -6.75
C GLU A 586 -38.68 -3.21 -6.12
N GLU A 587 -38.71 -3.10 -4.79
CA GLU A 587 -37.89 -2.13 -4.05
C GLU A 587 -36.39 -2.40 -4.18
N CYS A 588 -35.98 -3.67 -4.07
CA CYS A 588 -34.60 -4.09 -4.29
C CYS A 588 -34.08 -3.64 -5.66
N ILE A 589 -34.84 -3.90 -6.73
CA ILE A 589 -34.46 -3.53 -8.10
C ILE A 589 -34.41 -2.00 -8.24
N SER A 590 -35.43 -1.29 -7.77
CA SER A 590 -35.47 0.17 -7.86
C SER A 590 -34.28 0.82 -7.13
N MET A 591 -33.98 0.37 -5.91
CA MET A 591 -32.84 0.88 -5.15
C MET A 591 -31.49 0.47 -5.77
N PHE A 592 -31.41 -0.72 -6.35
CA PHE A 592 -30.21 -1.17 -7.06
C PHE A 592 -29.92 -0.27 -8.26
N GLU A 593 -30.92 -0.01 -9.11
CA GLU A 593 -30.78 0.86 -10.29
C GLU A 593 -30.48 2.31 -9.89
N GLU A 594 -31.12 2.84 -8.83
CA GLU A 594 -30.85 4.19 -8.32
C GLU A 594 -29.41 4.31 -7.79
N VAL A 595 -28.96 3.35 -6.99
CA VAL A 595 -27.59 3.35 -6.45
C VAL A 595 -26.58 3.20 -7.58
N TYR A 596 -26.82 2.31 -8.54
CA TYR A 596 -25.95 2.14 -9.71
C TYR A 596 -25.83 3.44 -10.50
N TYR A 597 -26.96 4.11 -10.80
CA TYR A 597 -26.97 5.39 -11.50
C TYR A 597 -26.25 6.48 -10.70
N LYS A 598 -26.47 6.55 -9.38
CA LYS A 598 -25.81 7.53 -8.51
C LYS A 598 -24.29 7.35 -8.45
N GLU A 599 -23.81 6.12 -8.45
CA GLU A 599 -22.39 5.81 -8.32
C GLU A 599 -21.63 5.85 -9.65
N THR A 600 -22.32 5.62 -10.78
CA THR A 600 -21.69 5.50 -12.11
C THR A 600 -22.09 6.59 -13.10
N GLY A 601 -23.24 7.24 -12.92
CA GLY A 601 -23.89 8.12 -13.90
C GLY A 601 -24.59 7.40 -15.05
N ASN A 602 -24.61 6.06 -15.06
CA ASN A 602 -25.15 5.24 -16.15
C ASN A 602 -26.41 4.49 -15.72
N LEU A 603 -27.33 4.26 -16.66
CA LEU A 603 -28.51 3.42 -16.41
C LEU A 603 -28.13 1.93 -16.45
N TRP A 604 -28.59 1.15 -15.47
CA TRP A 604 -28.32 -0.30 -15.39
C TRP A 604 -28.72 -1.07 -16.66
N LYS A 605 -29.81 -0.64 -17.31
CA LYS A 605 -30.31 -1.22 -18.57
C LYS A 605 -29.36 -1.04 -19.75
N ASN A 606 -28.50 -0.01 -19.71
CA ASN A 606 -27.52 0.29 -20.78
C ASN A 606 -26.08 0.00 -20.33
N ARG A 607 -25.89 -0.94 -19.40
CA ARG A 607 -24.56 -1.28 -18.84
C ARG A 607 -23.55 -1.79 -19.88
N GLU A 608 -24.01 -2.34 -20.99
CA GLU A 608 -23.14 -2.82 -22.07
C GLU A 608 -22.44 -1.68 -22.83
N ASN A 609 -23.06 -0.49 -22.87
CA ASN A 609 -22.50 0.72 -23.48
C ASN A 609 -22.05 1.71 -22.39
N PHE A 610 -21.30 1.21 -21.41
CA PHE A 610 -20.86 2.01 -20.28
C PHE A 610 -19.99 3.20 -20.71
N VAL A 611 -20.31 4.40 -20.23
CA VAL A 611 -19.48 5.60 -20.42
C VAL A 611 -18.98 6.08 -19.07
N LYS A 612 -17.66 6.18 -18.93
CA LYS A 612 -17.07 6.70 -17.68
C LYS A 612 -17.36 8.20 -17.55
N HIS A 613 -17.77 8.63 -16.35
CA HIS A 613 -17.97 10.04 -16.01
C HIS A 613 -16.97 10.51 -14.94
N PRO A 614 -16.56 11.80 -14.96
CA PRO A 614 -15.67 12.36 -13.94
C PRO A 614 -16.15 12.11 -12.51
N HIS A 615 -15.23 11.70 -11.63
CA HIS A 615 -15.46 11.39 -10.20
C HIS A 615 -16.43 10.24 -9.89
N MET A 616 -17.04 9.62 -10.90
CA MET A 616 -17.90 8.44 -10.76
C MET A 616 -17.09 7.15 -10.82
N LYS A 617 -17.63 6.08 -10.26
CA LYS A 617 -17.00 4.75 -10.24
C LYS A 617 -17.14 4.05 -11.60
N TYR A 618 -16.25 3.09 -11.85
CA TYR A 618 -16.22 2.25 -13.03
C TYR A 618 -16.53 0.78 -12.66
N PRO A 619 -17.37 0.05 -13.42
CA PRO A 619 -17.68 -1.36 -13.17
C PRO A 619 -16.47 -2.25 -13.50
N ILE A 620 -16.05 -3.06 -12.55
CA ILE A 620 -14.97 -4.04 -12.73
C ILE A 620 -15.62 -5.35 -13.17
N ASP A 621 -15.30 -5.80 -14.37
CA ASP A 621 -15.83 -7.03 -14.95
C ASP A 621 -15.21 -8.24 -14.25
N THR A 622 -15.95 -8.79 -13.28
CA THR A 622 -15.55 -10.00 -12.56
C THR A 622 -16.27 -11.25 -13.04
N GLU A 623 -15.54 -12.34 -13.23
CA GLU A 623 -16.13 -13.66 -13.44
C GLU A 623 -16.46 -14.31 -12.10
N ASP A 624 -17.71 -14.73 -11.92
CA ASP A 624 -18.17 -15.42 -10.72
C ASP A 624 -17.68 -16.87 -10.75
N SER A 625 -16.51 -17.13 -10.18
CA SER A 625 -15.96 -18.48 -9.96
C SER A 625 -16.30 -19.02 -8.57
N ASP A 626 -16.70 -20.31 -8.49
CA ASP A 626 -17.23 -20.92 -7.27
C ASP A 626 -16.11 -21.47 -6.38
N ASP A 627 -15.65 -20.66 -5.43
CA ASP A 627 -14.66 -21.07 -4.43
C ASP A 627 -15.09 -22.30 -3.61
N SER A 628 -16.39 -22.68 -3.61
CA SER A 628 -16.87 -23.89 -2.93
C SER A 628 -16.73 -25.18 -3.75
N GLN A 629 -16.48 -25.07 -5.06
CA GLN A 629 -16.15 -26.20 -5.93
C GLN A 629 -14.67 -26.52 -5.99
N VAL A 630 -13.83 -25.68 -5.38
CA VAL A 630 -12.42 -25.98 -5.16
C VAL A 630 -12.32 -27.06 -4.08
N GLY A 631 -12.29 -28.31 -4.53
CA GLY A 631 -12.14 -29.48 -3.67
C GLY A 631 -10.84 -29.42 -2.87
N SER A 632 -10.86 -29.99 -1.67
CA SER A 632 -9.61 -30.27 -0.95
C SER A 632 -8.77 -31.21 -1.79
N LEU A 633 -7.47 -30.92 -1.92
CA LEU A 633 -6.51 -31.86 -2.51
C LEU A 633 -6.27 -33.08 -1.59
N GLU A 634 -6.81 -33.06 -0.38
CA GLU A 634 -6.76 -34.17 0.58
C GLU A 634 -8.02 -35.05 0.47
N SER A 635 -7.80 -36.35 0.26
CA SER A 635 -8.85 -37.37 0.19
C SER A 635 -8.42 -38.65 0.91
N GLU A 636 -9.38 -39.41 1.43
CA GLU A 636 -9.14 -40.77 1.94
C GLU A 636 -8.85 -41.78 0.83
N ILE A 637 -9.24 -41.47 -0.41
CA ILE A 637 -8.94 -42.26 -1.61
C ILE A 637 -7.46 -42.11 -1.96
N LYS A 638 -6.74 -43.23 -2.03
CA LYS A 638 -5.32 -43.27 -2.41
C LYS A 638 -5.15 -42.98 -3.90
N SER A 639 -4.23 -42.07 -4.22
CA SER A 639 -3.83 -41.74 -5.59
C SER A 639 -2.98 -42.86 -6.21
N GLU A 640 -3.14 -43.07 -7.52
CA GLU A 640 -2.36 -44.03 -8.31
C GLU A 640 -1.00 -43.46 -8.77
N LEU A 641 -0.77 -42.15 -8.62
CA LEU A 641 0.44 -41.47 -9.07
C LEU A 641 1.63 -41.70 -8.12
N LYS A 642 2.86 -41.62 -8.66
CA LYS A 642 4.09 -41.66 -7.87
C LYS A 642 4.13 -40.49 -6.87
N LYS A 643 4.67 -40.70 -5.66
CA LYS A 643 4.70 -39.67 -4.59
C LYS A 643 5.28 -38.32 -5.05
N PRO A 644 6.41 -38.24 -5.79
CA PRO A 644 6.94 -36.95 -6.25
C PRO A 644 5.98 -36.21 -7.19
N VAL A 645 5.21 -36.94 -8.01
CA VAL A 645 4.18 -36.34 -8.89
C VAL A 645 3.03 -35.80 -8.05
N GLN A 646 2.58 -36.54 -7.03
CA GLN A 646 1.54 -36.04 -6.11
C GLN A 646 1.96 -34.73 -5.42
N GLU A 647 3.21 -34.65 -4.96
CA GLU A 647 3.75 -33.43 -4.35
C GLU A 647 3.85 -32.27 -5.35
N LEU A 648 4.25 -32.55 -6.59
CA LEU A 648 4.25 -31.54 -7.66
C LEU A 648 2.86 -30.97 -7.91
N ILE A 649 1.83 -31.83 -8.00
CA ILE A 649 0.44 -31.40 -8.19
C ILE A 649 -0.03 -30.55 -7.00
N ARG A 650 0.28 -30.96 -5.76
CA ARG A 650 -0.01 -30.16 -4.56
C ARG A 650 0.66 -28.79 -4.61
N LEU A 651 1.90 -28.71 -5.08
CA LEU A 651 2.67 -27.48 -5.16
C LEU A 651 2.08 -26.48 -6.17
N ILE A 652 1.77 -26.93 -7.39
CA ILE A 652 1.29 -26.03 -8.47
C ILE A 652 -0.18 -25.61 -8.31
N PHE A 653 -0.97 -26.37 -7.55
CA PHE A 653 -2.37 -26.06 -7.22
C PHE A 653 -2.55 -25.51 -5.79
N ASP A 654 -1.48 -25.08 -5.11
CA ASP A 654 -1.58 -24.49 -3.77
C ASP A 654 -2.15 -23.05 -3.80
N ILE A 655 -3.39 -22.94 -3.38
CA ILE A 655 -4.16 -21.70 -3.23
C ILE A 655 -3.46 -20.70 -2.30
N ASN A 656 -2.78 -21.16 -1.25
CA ASN A 656 -2.10 -20.28 -0.30
C ASN A 656 -0.87 -19.62 -0.94
N ILE A 657 -0.13 -20.36 -1.76
CA ILE A 657 0.98 -19.80 -2.55
C ILE A 657 0.43 -18.76 -3.54
N MET A 658 -0.66 -19.05 -4.24
CA MET A 658 -1.30 -18.09 -5.14
C MET A 658 -1.75 -16.82 -4.39
N LYS A 659 -2.39 -16.95 -3.22
CA LYS A 659 -2.79 -15.81 -2.37
C LYS A 659 -1.57 -15.00 -1.89
N LYS A 660 -0.45 -15.66 -1.58
CA LYS A 660 0.79 -15.00 -1.18
C LYS A 660 1.33 -14.14 -2.33
N VAL A 661 1.40 -14.69 -3.55
CA VAL A 661 1.84 -13.97 -4.75
C VAL A 661 0.92 -12.78 -5.06
N MET A 662 -0.40 -12.93 -4.97
CA MET A 662 -1.33 -11.79 -5.13
C MET A 662 -1.07 -10.68 -4.12
N LYS A 663 -0.75 -11.03 -2.87
CA LYS A 663 -0.43 -10.06 -1.82
C LYS A 663 0.91 -9.37 -2.06
N GLU A 664 1.91 -10.07 -2.61
CA GLU A 664 3.19 -9.49 -3.05
C GLU A 664 2.96 -8.42 -4.14
N TYR A 665 1.99 -8.63 -5.02
CA TYR A 665 1.57 -7.65 -6.03
C TYR A 665 0.64 -6.54 -5.50
N GLU A 666 0.47 -6.45 -4.19
CA GLU A 666 -0.39 -5.46 -3.53
C GLU A 666 -1.86 -5.58 -3.94
N LEU A 667 -2.38 -6.80 -4.20
CA LEU A 667 -3.79 -7.01 -4.52
C LEU A 667 -4.59 -7.40 -3.27
N ASP A 668 -5.86 -6.95 -3.19
CA ASP A 668 -6.74 -7.28 -2.05
C ASP A 668 -7.36 -8.67 -2.22
N THR A 669 -6.71 -9.70 -1.67
CA THR A 669 -7.14 -11.10 -1.80
C THR A 669 -8.49 -11.43 -1.13
N GLU A 670 -9.00 -10.57 -0.25
CA GLU A 670 -10.30 -10.78 0.41
C GLU A 670 -11.45 -10.24 -0.44
N LYS A 671 -11.27 -9.07 -1.07
CA LYS A 671 -12.30 -8.44 -1.92
C LYS A 671 -12.18 -8.84 -3.39
N MET A 672 -10.99 -9.30 -3.79
CA MET A 672 -10.69 -9.89 -5.09
C MET A 672 -10.21 -11.32 -4.88
N PRO A 673 -11.14 -12.29 -4.86
CA PRO A 673 -10.79 -13.69 -4.81
C PRO A 673 -10.01 -14.10 -6.07
N LEU A 674 -9.25 -15.17 -5.95
CA LEU A 674 -8.47 -15.77 -7.05
C LEU A 674 -9.35 -16.02 -8.28
N GLY A 675 -8.82 -15.70 -9.47
CA GLY A 675 -9.45 -16.03 -10.75
C GLY A 675 -10.68 -15.21 -11.14
N LYS A 676 -10.97 -14.08 -10.49
CA LYS A 676 -12.19 -13.29 -10.77
C LYS A 676 -12.03 -12.13 -11.74
N LEU A 677 -10.84 -11.74 -12.19
CA LEU A 677 -10.74 -10.72 -13.23
C LEU A 677 -10.97 -11.37 -14.59
N SER A 678 -11.95 -10.89 -15.36
CA SER A 678 -12.16 -11.40 -16.70
C SER A 678 -10.95 -11.15 -17.59
N LYS A 679 -10.68 -12.07 -18.53
CA LYS A 679 -9.64 -11.88 -19.56
C LYS A 679 -9.78 -10.53 -20.28
N LYS A 680 -11.01 -10.12 -20.59
CA LYS A 680 -11.31 -8.81 -21.22
C LYS A 680 -10.85 -7.62 -20.37
N GLN A 681 -10.98 -7.73 -19.05
CA GLN A 681 -10.52 -6.70 -18.11
C GLN A 681 -8.99 -6.63 -18.07
N LEU A 682 -8.29 -7.79 -18.11
CA LEU A 682 -6.84 -7.85 -18.19
C LEU A 682 -6.31 -7.29 -19.52
N GLU A 683 -6.94 -7.61 -20.66
CA GLU A 683 -6.62 -7.05 -21.97
C GLU A 683 -6.74 -5.51 -22.00
N LYS A 684 -7.80 -4.95 -21.39
CA LYS A 684 -7.93 -3.49 -21.21
C LYS A 684 -6.78 -2.92 -20.37
N ALA A 685 -6.37 -3.61 -19.31
CA ALA A 685 -5.26 -3.17 -18.46
C ALA A 685 -3.92 -3.17 -19.20
N TYR A 686 -3.64 -4.19 -20.03
CA TYR A 686 -2.45 -4.21 -20.89
C TYR A 686 -2.40 -3.03 -21.85
N ARG A 687 -3.53 -2.68 -22.50
CA ARG A 687 -3.58 -1.51 -23.41
C ARG A 687 -3.19 -0.21 -22.71
N VAL A 688 -3.62 -0.02 -21.46
CA VAL A 688 -3.24 1.15 -20.66
C VAL A 688 -1.75 1.15 -20.32
N LEU A 689 -1.15 -0.01 -20.03
CA LEU A 689 0.30 -0.11 -19.82
C LEU A 689 1.10 0.17 -21.10
N THR A 690 0.60 -0.25 -22.26
CA THR A 690 1.18 0.07 -23.57
C THR A 690 1.14 1.56 -23.86
N GLU A 691 0.02 2.22 -23.59
CA GLU A 691 -0.09 3.69 -23.70
C GLU A 691 0.91 4.40 -22.76
N LEU A 692 1.03 3.94 -21.50
CA LEU A 692 1.99 4.48 -20.54
C LEU A 692 3.42 4.37 -21.05
N GLN A 693 3.78 3.23 -21.62
CA GLN A 693 5.10 3.03 -22.21
C GLN A 693 5.33 4.03 -23.36
N GLU A 694 4.38 4.14 -24.29
CA GLU A 694 4.50 5.05 -25.42
C GLU A 694 4.69 6.50 -24.96
N LEU A 695 3.99 6.91 -23.90
CA LEU A 695 4.15 8.24 -23.29
C LEU A 695 5.56 8.45 -22.72
N ILE A 696 6.12 7.45 -22.00
CA ILE A 696 7.47 7.54 -21.42
C ILE A 696 8.54 7.57 -22.52
N SER A 697 8.40 6.74 -23.55
CA SER A 697 9.38 6.64 -24.66
C SER A 697 9.55 7.94 -25.45
N LYS A 698 8.55 8.84 -25.46
CA LYS A 698 8.59 10.14 -26.14
C LYS A 698 9.48 11.19 -25.44
N GLY A 699 10.06 10.88 -24.28
CA GLY A 699 11.16 11.65 -23.68
C GLY A 699 10.78 12.87 -22.84
N ASN A 700 9.49 13.20 -22.69
CA ASN A 700 8.99 14.19 -21.71
C ASN A 700 7.46 14.09 -21.55
N PRO A 701 6.92 13.00 -20.99
CA PRO A 701 5.47 12.84 -20.85
C PRO A 701 4.88 13.93 -19.95
N GLU A 702 3.79 14.55 -20.39
CA GLU A 702 3.03 15.43 -19.51
C GLU A 702 2.56 14.65 -18.28
N ARG A 703 2.96 15.08 -17.08
CA ARG A 703 2.63 14.41 -15.81
C ARG A 703 1.13 14.11 -15.66
N MET A 704 0.26 14.96 -16.21
CA MET A 704 -1.19 14.75 -16.18
C MET A 704 -1.63 13.51 -16.97
N LEU A 705 -0.98 13.19 -18.09
CA LEU A 705 -1.27 12.00 -18.89
C LEU A 705 -0.80 10.73 -18.19
N LEU A 706 0.35 10.78 -17.49
CA LEU A 706 0.81 9.66 -16.67
C LEU A 706 -0.14 9.38 -15.50
N ILE A 707 -0.61 10.43 -14.81
CA ILE A 707 -1.62 10.31 -13.75
C ILE A 707 -2.90 9.71 -14.32
N ASP A 708 -3.30 10.12 -15.52
CA ASP A 708 -4.49 9.62 -16.18
C ASP A 708 -4.46 8.13 -16.47
N ALA A 709 -3.41 7.67 -17.15
CA ALA A 709 -3.26 6.27 -17.44
C ALA A 709 -3.03 5.45 -16.16
N SER A 710 -2.34 6.00 -15.16
CA SER A 710 -2.22 5.37 -13.84
C SER A 710 -3.59 5.22 -13.13
N ASN A 711 -4.45 6.26 -13.14
CA ASN A 711 -5.81 6.19 -12.59
C ASN A 711 -6.64 5.11 -13.30
N ARG A 712 -6.55 5.04 -14.63
CA ARG A 712 -7.21 4.00 -15.44
C ARG A 712 -6.73 2.62 -15.03
N PHE A 713 -5.41 2.39 -14.99
CA PHE A 713 -4.83 1.10 -14.64
C PHE A 713 -5.26 0.61 -13.26
N TYR A 714 -5.13 1.43 -12.22
CA TYR A 714 -5.51 1.04 -10.85
C TYR A 714 -7.02 0.93 -10.63
N THR A 715 -7.84 1.60 -11.45
CA THR A 715 -9.28 1.39 -11.42
C THR A 715 -9.67 0.07 -12.11
N LEU A 716 -8.97 -0.30 -13.19
CA LEU A 716 -9.19 -1.56 -13.90
C LEU A 716 -8.72 -2.77 -13.08
N VAL A 717 -7.58 -2.62 -12.39
CA VAL A 717 -6.95 -3.65 -11.56
C VAL A 717 -6.83 -3.10 -10.13
N PRO A 718 -7.78 -3.41 -9.23
CA PRO A 718 -7.81 -2.83 -7.90
C PRO A 718 -6.61 -3.25 -7.05
N HIS A 719 -5.83 -2.26 -6.60
CA HIS A 719 -4.67 -2.47 -5.73
C HIS A 719 -4.97 -2.04 -4.28
N SER A 720 -4.25 -2.63 -3.35
CA SER A 720 -4.27 -2.39 -1.92
C SER A 720 -3.02 -1.62 -1.49
N PHE A 721 -3.08 -0.29 -1.58
CA PHE A 721 -2.05 0.62 -1.06
C PHE A 721 -2.19 0.92 0.44
N GLY A 722 -3.06 0.21 1.16
CA GLY A 722 -3.40 0.54 2.54
C GLY A 722 -3.96 1.97 2.64
N VAL A 723 -3.42 2.78 3.55
CA VAL A 723 -3.75 4.22 3.65
C VAL A 723 -2.83 5.12 2.83
N GLN A 724 -1.82 4.55 2.17
CA GLN A 724 -0.91 5.31 1.33
C GLN A 724 -1.60 5.70 0.03
N ASP A 725 -1.05 6.72 -0.61
CA ASP A 725 -1.53 7.22 -1.89
C ASP A 725 -1.14 6.23 -3.01
N PRO A 726 -2.01 5.97 -3.99
CA PRO A 726 -1.62 5.20 -5.16
C PRO A 726 -0.43 5.89 -5.88
N PRO A 727 0.66 5.18 -6.20
CA PRO A 727 1.81 5.77 -6.88
C PRO A 727 1.48 6.10 -8.34
N VAL A 728 2.26 7.00 -8.96
CA VAL A 728 2.15 7.26 -10.41
C VAL A 728 3.09 6.30 -11.15
N LEU A 729 2.63 5.68 -12.23
CA LEU A 729 3.45 4.83 -13.09
C LEU A 729 4.27 5.73 -14.02
N GLU A 730 5.49 6.07 -13.61
CA GLU A 730 6.37 7.01 -14.31
C GLU A 730 7.72 6.44 -14.77
N THR A 731 8.01 5.15 -14.49
CA THR A 731 9.26 4.48 -14.91
C THR A 731 8.99 3.19 -15.70
N GLU A 732 9.95 2.81 -16.56
CA GLU A 732 9.88 1.57 -17.33
C GLU A 732 9.88 0.32 -16.43
N GLU A 733 10.63 0.35 -15.32
CA GLU A 733 10.68 -0.75 -14.35
C GLU A 733 9.33 -0.93 -13.66
N ALA A 734 8.63 0.16 -13.33
CA ALA A 734 7.31 0.10 -12.73
C ALA A 734 6.29 -0.52 -13.71
N ILE A 735 6.36 -0.15 -14.99
CA ILE A 735 5.51 -0.75 -16.03
C ILE A 735 5.83 -2.24 -16.18
N LYS A 736 7.12 -2.60 -16.30
CA LYS A 736 7.56 -4.00 -16.41
C LYS A 736 7.03 -4.85 -15.25
N GLY A 737 7.19 -4.37 -14.02
CA GLY A 737 6.68 -5.08 -12.83
C GLY A 737 5.15 -5.26 -12.85
N LYS A 738 4.40 -4.29 -13.37
CA LYS A 738 2.95 -4.42 -13.55
C LYS A 738 2.56 -5.34 -14.71
N CYS A 739 3.40 -5.50 -15.73
CA CYS A 739 3.19 -6.49 -16.80
C CYS A 739 3.37 -7.92 -16.28
N GLU A 740 4.46 -8.18 -15.57
CA GLU A 740 4.74 -9.48 -14.93
C GLU A 740 3.62 -9.88 -13.95
N MET A 741 3.03 -8.89 -13.27
CA MET A 741 1.84 -9.09 -12.44
C MET A 741 0.64 -9.54 -13.27
N LEU A 742 0.32 -8.86 -14.38
CA LEU A 742 -0.80 -9.25 -15.24
C LEU A 742 -0.60 -10.65 -15.84
N ASP A 743 0.62 -10.97 -16.27
CA ASP A 743 0.97 -12.29 -16.80
C ASP A 743 0.71 -13.38 -15.75
N SER A 744 1.17 -13.16 -14.51
CA SER A 744 0.96 -14.08 -13.38
C SER A 744 -0.53 -14.20 -13.00
N LEU A 745 -1.31 -13.11 -13.07
CA LEU A 745 -2.75 -13.15 -12.83
C LEU A 745 -3.49 -13.97 -13.88
N LEU A 746 -3.10 -13.87 -15.14
CA LEU A 746 -3.67 -14.66 -16.23
C LEU A 746 -3.37 -16.16 -16.06
N GLU A 747 -2.15 -16.51 -15.67
CA GLU A 747 -1.80 -17.91 -15.38
C GLU A 747 -2.54 -18.46 -14.16
N MET A 748 -2.68 -17.66 -13.09
CA MET A 748 -3.45 -18.04 -11.91
C MET A 748 -4.95 -18.20 -12.20
N GLU A 749 -5.52 -17.37 -13.08
CA GLU A 749 -6.91 -17.52 -13.54
C GLU A 749 -7.12 -18.90 -14.19
N ILE A 750 -6.19 -19.31 -15.06
CA ILE A 750 -6.24 -20.63 -15.72
C ILE A 750 -6.09 -21.74 -14.70
N ALA A 751 -5.10 -21.64 -13.79
CA ALA A 751 -4.90 -22.63 -12.74
C ALA A 751 -6.14 -22.78 -11.85
N TYR A 752 -6.80 -21.68 -11.53
CA TYR A 752 -8.03 -21.67 -10.75
C TYR A 752 -9.21 -22.28 -11.51
N ASN A 753 -9.36 -21.95 -12.80
CA ASN A 753 -10.39 -22.54 -13.65
C ASN A 753 -10.25 -24.06 -13.76
N LEU A 754 -9.02 -24.57 -13.87
CA LEU A 754 -8.75 -26.02 -13.81
C LEU A 754 -9.18 -26.59 -12.43
N LEU A 755 -8.78 -25.94 -11.34
CA LEU A 755 -9.10 -26.38 -9.98
C LEU A 755 -10.61 -26.40 -9.67
N SER A 756 -11.39 -25.54 -10.32
CA SER A 756 -12.84 -25.41 -10.11
C SER A 756 -13.69 -26.50 -10.78
N VAL A 757 -13.11 -27.33 -11.65
CA VAL A 757 -13.84 -28.40 -12.33
C VAL A 757 -14.15 -29.53 -11.35
N LYS A 758 -15.43 -29.90 -11.23
CA LYS A 758 -15.89 -30.98 -10.34
C LYS A 758 -15.14 -32.29 -10.61
N THR A 759 -14.55 -32.83 -9.55
CA THR A 759 -13.92 -34.14 -9.53
C THR A 759 -14.97 -35.24 -9.31
N ASP A 760 -14.78 -36.40 -9.92
CA ASP A 760 -15.59 -37.60 -9.64
C ASP A 760 -15.37 -38.02 -8.18
N GLU A 761 -16.45 -38.31 -7.44
CA GLU A 761 -16.39 -38.74 -6.03
C GLU A 761 -15.61 -40.05 -5.86
N ASN A 762 -15.49 -40.86 -6.92
CA ASN A 762 -14.77 -42.13 -6.90
C ASN A 762 -13.28 -42.03 -7.25
N GLN A 763 -12.75 -40.84 -7.53
CA GLN A 763 -11.35 -40.63 -7.93
C GLN A 763 -10.62 -39.73 -6.91
N SER A 764 -9.33 -39.99 -6.66
CA SER A 764 -8.51 -39.05 -5.90
C SER A 764 -8.48 -37.67 -6.58
N PRO A 765 -8.71 -36.55 -5.85
CA PRO A 765 -8.68 -35.20 -6.41
C PRO A 765 -7.35 -34.87 -7.12
N ILE A 766 -6.24 -35.38 -6.60
CA ILE A 766 -4.90 -35.21 -7.21
C ILE A 766 -4.87 -35.81 -8.62
N ASP A 767 -5.42 -37.00 -8.79
CA ASP A 767 -5.44 -37.70 -10.08
C ASP A 767 -6.41 -37.03 -11.06
N ALA A 768 -7.51 -36.46 -10.57
CA ALA A 768 -8.44 -35.70 -11.39
C ALA A 768 -7.80 -34.41 -11.93
N HIS A 769 -7.13 -33.63 -11.07
CA HIS A 769 -6.41 -32.42 -11.49
C HIS A 769 -5.19 -32.74 -12.36
N TYR A 770 -4.48 -33.84 -12.10
CA TYR A 770 -3.42 -34.34 -12.98
C TYR A 770 -3.94 -34.57 -14.41
N LYS A 771 -5.08 -35.26 -14.56
CA LYS A 771 -5.70 -35.50 -15.88
C LYS A 771 -6.05 -34.19 -16.60
N GLN A 772 -6.48 -33.16 -15.88
CA GLN A 772 -6.83 -31.85 -16.45
C GLN A 772 -5.62 -31.10 -17.03
N LEU A 773 -4.40 -31.36 -16.54
CA LEU A 773 -3.18 -30.82 -17.13
C LEU A 773 -2.92 -31.34 -18.55
N ASN A 774 -3.58 -32.42 -18.98
CA ASN A 774 -3.39 -33.03 -20.30
C ASN A 774 -1.90 -33.26 -20.64
N THR A 775 -1.12 -33.65 -19.64
CA THR A 775 0.32 -33.85 -19.74
C THR A 775 0.70 -35.09 -18.97
N ASP A 776 1.42 -36.00 -19.64
CA ASP A 776 1.98 -37.18 -18.99
C ASP A 776 3.26 -36.76 -18.26
N ILE A 777 3.33 -37.02 -16.96
CA ILE A 777 4.47 -36.67 -16.09
C ILE A 777 4.96 -37.95 -15.44
N ASP A 778 6.23 -38.27 -15.67
CA ASP A 778 6.91 -39.37 -14.99
C ASP A 778 8.15 -38.88 -14.23
N VAL A 779 8.57 -39.62 -13.20
CA VAL A 779 9.74 -39.30 -12.39
C VAL A 779 10.98 -39.94 -13.01
N LEU A 780 12.00 -39.13 -13.27
CA LEU A 780 13.29 -39.61 -13.76
C LEU A 780 14.09 -40.23 -12.61
N GLU A 781 14.58 -41.44 -12.80
CA GLU A 781 15.38 -42.13 -11.78
C GLU A 781 16.73 -41.44 -11.56
N ARG A 782 17.13 -41.27 -10.30
CA ARG A 782 18.36 -40.54 -9.91
C ARG A 782 19.64 -41.16 -10.45
N ASP A 783 19.66 -42.49 -10.62
CA ASP A 783 20.84 -43.21 -11.10
C ASP A 783 20.98 -43.20 -12.63
N SER A 784 19.96 -42.72 -13.35
CA SER A 784 19.93 -42.66 -14.80
C SER A 784 20.99 -41.71 -15.38
N GLU A 785 21.48 -42.02 -16.58
CA GLU A 785 22.42 -41.15 -17.30
C GLU A 785 21.80 -39.77 -17.61
N GLU A 786 20.50 -39.74 -17.89
CA GLU A 786 19.76 -38.50 -18.13
C GLU A 786 19.73 -37.60 -16.88
N PHE A 787 19.53 -38.18 -15.69
CA PHE A 787 19.53 -37.40 -14.45
C PHE A 787 20.90 -36.79 -14.18
N LYS A 788 21.98 -37.58 -14.35
CA LYS A 788 23.37 -37.11 -14.22
C LYS A 788 23.70 -36.00 -15.21
N LEU A 789 23.14 -36.06 -16.42
CA LEU A 789 23.28 -35.00 -17.42
C LEU A 789 22.60 -33.70 -16.98
N VAL A 790 21.36 -33.76 -16.45
CA VAL A 790 20.65 -32.59 -15.91
C VAL A 790 21.37 -32.01 -14.69
N GLU A 791 21.91 -32.87 -13.82
CA GLU A 791 22.73 -32.47 -12.67
C GLU A 791 24.01 -31.74 -13.12
N THR A 792 24.72 -32.32 -14.10
CA THR A 792 25.92 -31.70 -14.68
C THR A 792 25.59 -30.36 -15.33
N TYR A 793 24.52 -30.29 -16.12
CA TYR A 793 24.08 -29.06 -16.76
C TYR A 793 23.73 -27.99 -15.72
N THR A 794 23.02 -28.35 -14.66
CA THR A 794 22.66 -27.42 -13.57
C THR A 794 23.92 -26.92 -12.83
N LYS A 795 24.82 -27.83 -12.47
CA LYS A 795 26.05 -27.47 -11.74
C LYS A 795 26.98 -26.59 -12.55
N ASN A 796 27.20 -26.93 -13.83
CA ASN A 796 28.15 -26.23 -14.68
C ASN A 796 27.64 -24.86 -15.09
N THR A 797 26.33 -24.67 -15.28
CA THR A 797 25.77 -23.44 -15.85
C THR A 797 25.21 -22.47 -14.82
N HIS A 798 25.67 -22.58 -13.57
CA HIS A 798 25.39 -21.59 -12.53
C HIS A 798 26.32 -20.38 -12.69
N ALA A 799 25.74 -19.24 -13.12
CA ALA A 799 26.47 -18.00 -13.35
C ALA A 799 27.23 -17.48 -12.12
N ALA A 800 28.48 -17.05 -12.33
CA ALA A 800 29.35 -16.50 -11.28
C ALA A 800 28.84 -15.19 -10.64
N THR A 801 27.94 -14.46 -11.30
CA THR A 801 27.32 -13.23 -10.73
C THR A 801 26.09 -13.53 -9.87
N HIS A 802 25.55 -14.75 -9.89
CA HIS A 802 24.36 -15.13 -9.13
C HIS A 802 24.74 -15.93 -7.87
N THR A 803 25.50 -15.28 -6.96
CA THR A 803 26.09 -15.93 -5.77
C THR A 803 25.20 -15.92 -4.53
N SER A 804 24.04 -15.25 -4.59
CA SER A 804 23.11 -15.10 -3.46
C SER A 804 22.46 -16.42 -3.03
N TYR A 805 22.41 -17.41 -3.93
CA TYR A 805 21.86 -18.73 -3.68
C TYR A 805 22.64 -19.83 -4.40
N GLU A 806 22.50 -21.05 -3.91
CA GLU A 806 22.91 -22.29 -4.59
C GLU A 806 21.67 -23.09 -4.99
N LEU A 807 21.76 -23.85 -6.08
CA LEU A 807 20.68 -24.68 -6.60
C LEU A 807 20.93 -26.15 -6.26
N GLU A 808 19.95 -26.79 -5.64
CA GLU A 808 19.91 -28.22 -5.38
C GLU A 808 18.72 -28.84 -6.11
N ILE A 809 18.95 -29.91 -6.87
CA ILE A 809 17.88 -30.65 -7.55
C ILE A 809 17.20 -31.58 -6.55
N GLU A 810 15.88 -31.40 -6.37
CA GLU A 810 15.07 -32.33 -5.58
C GLU A 810 14.59 -33.48 -6.47
N ASP A 811 13.93 -33.16 -7.59
CA ASP A 811 13.38 -34.13 -8.53
C ASP A 811 13.46 -33.62 -9.96
N VAL A 812 13.58 -34.56 -10.89
CA VAL A 812 13.47 -34.32 -12.33
C VAL A 812 12.29 -35.13 -12.85
N PHE A 813 11.37 -34.45 -13.53
CA PHE A 813 10.20 -35.06 -14.14
C PHE A 813 10.35 -35.04 -15.66
N VAL A 814 10.07 -36.16 -16.30
CA VAL A 814 9.90 -36.25 -17.75
C VAL A 814 8.48 -35.81 -18.07
N ILE A 815 8.33 -34.81 -18.94
CA ILE A 815 7.02 -34.25 -19.28
C ILE A 815 6.71 -34.47 -20.76
N LYS A 816 5.49 -34.93 -21.03
CA LYS A 816 5.00 -35.13 -22.39
C LYS A 816 3.60 -34.54 -22.54
N ARG A 817 3.54 -33.33 -23.09
CA ARG A 817 2.29 -32.60 -23.30
C ARG A 817 1.49 -33.19 -24.46
N LYS A 818 0.18 -33.40 -24.25
CA LYS A 818 -0.70 -33.95 -25.30
C LYS A 818 -0.78 -33.03 -26.51
N GLY A 819 -0.47 -33.57 -27.70
CA GLY A 819 -0.53 -32.85 -28.97
C GLY A 819 0.71 -31.99 -29.29
N GLU A 820 1.64 -31.81 -28.35
CA GLU A 820 2.85 -31.00 -28.57
C GLU A 820 3.79 -31.62 -29.60
N ASP A 821 3.98 -32.95 -29.58
CA ASP A 821 4.75 -33.68 -30.61
C ASP A 821 4.22 -33.42 -32.03
N LYS A 822 2.89 -33.39 -32.20
CA LYS A 822 2.26 -33.12 -33.50
C LYS A 822 2.52 -31.68 -33.94
N ARG A 823 2.44 -30.73 -33.00
CA ARG A 823 2.71 -29.30 -33.24
C ARG A 823 4.18 -29.04 -33.57
N TYR A 824 5.10 -29.75 -32.92
CA TYR A 824 6.55 -29.61 -33.11
C TYR A 824 7.08 -30.31 -34.36
N LYS A 825 6.37 -31.31 -34.89
CA LYS A 825 6.75 -32.10 -36.08
C LYS A 825 7.24 -31.28 -37.30
N PRO A 826 6.65 -30.12 -37.67
CA PRO A 826 7.16 -29.29 -38.75
C PRO A 826 8.57 -28.75 -38.50
N PHE A 827 8.94 -28.51 -37.24
CA PHE A 827 10.21 -27.96 -36.80
C PHE A 827 11.24 -29.01 -36.42
N ALA A 828 10.83 -30.28 -36.26
CA ALA A 828 11.75 -31.38 -35.98
C ALA A 828 12.85 -31.54 -37.04
N LYS A 829 12.59 -31.14 -38.29
CA LYS A 829 13.56 -31.13 -39.40
C LYS A 829 14.47 -29.90 -39.43
N LEU A 830 14.20 -28.89 -38.60
CA LEU A 830 14.99 -27.67 -38.54
C LEU A 830 16.35 -27.99 -37.89
N PRO A 831 17.46 -27.45 -38.41
CA PRO A 831 18.78 -27.60 -37.79
C PRO A 831 18.86 -26.79 -36.48
N ASN A 832 19.94 -26.97 -35.71
CA ASN A 832 20.24 -26.20 -34.49
C ASN A 832 19.10 -26.30 -33.45
N LYS A 833 18.83 -27.53 -32.99
CA LYS A 833 17.94 -27.79 -31.86
C LYS A 833 18.76 -27.80 -30.58
N LYS A 834 18.33 -27.04 -29.58
CA LYS A 834 19.01 -26.96 -28.28
C LYS A 834 18.06 -27.29 -27.13
N LEU A 835 18.59 -27.93 -26.09
CA LEU A 835 17.89 -28.10 -24.83
C LEU A 835 18.20 -26.91 -23.91
N LEU A 836 17.22 -26.04 -23.69
CA LEU A 836 17.41 -24.76 -23.01
C LEU A 836 16.49 -24.60 -21.79
N TRP A 837 16.96 -23.82 -20.82
CA TRP A 837 16.27 -23.53 -19.57
C TRP A 837 15.22 -22.44 -19.74
N HIS A 838 14.05 -22.66 -19.17
CA HIS A 838 13.00 -21.67 -18.96
C HIS A 838 12.58 -21.67 -17.49
N GLY A 839 12.58 -20.51 -16.84
CA GLY A 839 12.13 -20.36 -15.46
C GLY A 839 10.90 -19.47 -15.40
N SER A 840 10.02 -19.77 -14.45
CA SER A 840 8.80 -19.01 -14.19
C SER A 840 8.38 -19.21 -12.74
N ARG A 841 7.51 -18.35 -12.20
CA ARG A 841 6.92 -18.56 -10.87
C ARG A 841 6.18 -19.90 -10.81
N THR A 842 6.27 -20.58 -9.67
CA THR A 842 5.59 -21.87 -9.42
C THR A 842 4.10 -21.84 -9.74
N THR A 843 3.41 -20.73 -9.43
CA THR A 843 1.98 -20.52 -9.69
C THR A 843 1.60 -20.59 -11.17
N ASN A 844 2.56 -20.37 -12.07
CA ASN A 844 2.31 -20.34 -13.51
C ASN A 844 2.37 -21.74 -14.13
N PHE A 845 3.00 -22.72 -13.46
CA PHE A 845 3.23 -24.04 -14.04
C PHE A 845 1.96 -24.85 -14.27
N ALA A 846 0.86 -24.60 -13.54
CA ALA A 846 -0.44 -25.21 -13.86
C ALA A 846 -0.96 -24.76 -15.25
N GLY A 847 -0.84 -23.47 -15.57
CA GLY A 847 -1.16 -22.94 -16.89
C GLY A 847 -0.17 -23.41 -17.98
N ILE A 848 1.13 -23.37 -17.69
CA ILE A 848 2.18 -23.82 -18.63
C ILE A 848 2.08 -25.32 -18.91
N LEU A 849 1.74 -26.17 -17.93
CA LEU A 849 1.56 -27.61 -18.12
C LEU A 849 0.23 -27.96 -18.78
N SER A 850 -0.80 -27.12 -18.73
CA SER A 850 -2.05 -27.35 -19.46
C SER A 850 -2.00 -26.83 -20.91
N GLN A 851 -1.56 -25.58 -21.12
CA GLN A 851 -1.66 -24.89 -22.41
C GLN A 851 -0.33 -24.76 -23.18
N GLY A 852 0.80 -24.90 -22.48
CA GLY A 852 2.15 -24.77 -23.02
C GLY A 852 2.70 -23.38 -22.81
N LEU A 853 3.96 -23.16 -23.20
CA LEU A 853 4.53 -21.82 -23.21
C LEU A 853 3.84 -20.94 -24.26
N ARG A 854 3.47 -19.73 -23.85
CA ARG A 854 2.70 -18.78 -24.66
C ARG A 854 3.50 -17.50 -24.88
N ILE A 855 3.21 -16.84 -25.99
CA ILE A 855 3.73 -15.50 -26.27
C ILE A 855 2.78 -14.49 -25.62
N ALA A 856 3.35 -13.40 -25.08
CA ALA A 856 2.57 -12.31 -24.52
C ALA A 856 1.51 -11.79 -25.51
N PRO A 857 0.32 -11.39 -25.04
CA PRO A 857 -0.75 -10.93 -25.92
C PRO A 857 -0.36 -9.69 -26.72
N PRO A 858 -0.98 -9.45 -27.89
CA PRO A 858 -0.67 -8.27 -28.72
C PRO A 858 -0.93 -6.95 -27.99
N GLU A 859 -1.86 -6.92 -27.02
CA GLU A 859 -2.15 -5.76 -26.19
C GLU A 859 -1.05 -5.39 -25.18
N ALA A 860 -0.20 -6.35 -24.77
CA ALA A 860 0.83 -6.12 -23.76
C ALA A 860 1.88 -5.11 -24.24
N PRO A 861 2.46 -4.30 -23.35
CA PRO A 861 3.53 -3.37 -23.73
C PRO A 861 4.77 -4.14 -24.19
N VAL A 862 5.64 -3.42 -24.88
CA VAL A 862 6.91 -3.95 -25.37
C VAL A 862 8.03 -3.83 -24.34
N THR A 863 7.89 -2.90 -23.38
CA THR A 863 8.83 -2.74 -22.24
C THR A 863 8.88 -4.02 -21.44
N GLY A 864 10.11 -4.50 -21.19
CA GLY A 864 10.37 -5.73 -20.46
C GLY A 864 10.79 -6.90 -21.34
N TYR A 865 10.55 -6.83 -22.66
CA TYR A 865 10.99 -7.83 -23.62
C TYR A 865 12.14 -7.30 -24.48
N MET A 866 13.38 -7.70 -24.15
CA MET A 866 14.61 -7.18 -24.75
C MET A 866 14.69 -7.34 -26.28
N PHE A 867 13.96 -8.30 -26.83
CA PHE A 867 14.05 -8.74 -28.23
C PHE A 867 12.68 -8.97 -28.88
N GLY A 868 11.61 -8.34 -28.39
CA GLY A 868 10.27 -8.61 -28.92
C GLY A 868 9.48 -9.63 -28.11
N LYS A 869 8.18 -9.72 -28.40
CA LYS A 869 7.29 -10.67 -27.75
C LYS A 869 7.56 -12.07 -28.30
N GLY A 870 8.15 -12.92 -27.47
CA GLY A 870 8.48 -14.30 -27.82
C GLY A 870 8.63 -15.17 -26.57
N ILE A 871 9.00 -16.43 -26.76
CA ILE A 871 9.32 -17.34 -25.66
C ILE A 871 10.82 -17.26 -25.43
N TYR A 872 11.19 -16.86 -24.22
CA TYR A 872 12.57 -16.64 -23.80
C TYR A 872 13.16 -17.87 -23.13
N PHE A 873 14.38 -18.21 -23.54
CA PHE A 873 15.18 -19.30 -23.00
C PHE A 873 16.60 -18.83 -22.69
N ALA A 874 17.27 -19.51 -21.75
CA ALA A 874 18.68 -19.33 -21.47
C ALA A 874 19.41 -20.68 -21.49
N ASP A 875 20.70 -20.65 -21.79
CA ASP A 875 21.60 -21.79 -21.62
C ASP A 875 22.24 -21.84 -20.22
N MET A 876 22.15 -20.74 -19.46
CA MET A 876 22.58 -20.67 -18.06
C MET A 876 21.42 -20.91 -17.09
N VAL A 877 21.50 -21.97 -16.27
CA VAL A 877 20.40 -22.35 -15.35
C VAL A 877 20.05 -21.22 -14.38
N SER A 878 21.04 -20.54 -13.79
CA SER A 878 20.79 -19.54 -12.76
C SER A 878 20.14 -18.26 -13.32
N LYS A 879 20.31 -18.00 -14.62
CA LYS A 879 19.61 -16.90 -15.29
C LYS A 879 18.10 -17.19 -15.37
N SER A 880 17.73 -18.41 -15.77
CA SER A 880 16.34 -18.85 -15.77
C SER A 880 15.79 -18.99 -14.35
N ALA A 881 16.60 -19.46 -13.40
CA ALA A 881 16.22 -19.63 -12.00
C ALA A 881 15.75 -18.33 -11.31
N ASN A 882 16.30 -17.17 -11.69
CA ASN A 882 15.87 -15.88 -11.16
C ASN A 882 14.39 -15.56 -11.45
N TYR A 883 13.82 -16.12 -12.53
CA TYR A 883 12.40 -15.96 -12.87
C TYR A 883 11.45 -16.82 -12.03
N CYS A 884 11.98 -17.74 -11.22
CA CYS A 884 11.18 -18.51 -10.26
C CYS A 884 10.69 -17.66 -9.09
N CYS A 885 11.34 -16.51 -8.84
CA CYS A 885 11.04 -15.58 -7.75
C CYS A 885 10.93 -16.27 -6.36
N THR A 886 11.83 -17.22 -6.08
CA THR A 886 11.88 -17.90 -4.77
C THR A 886 12.42 -16.96 -3.69
N SER A 887 12.31 -17.38 -2.43
CA SER A 887 12.90 -16.66 -1.28
C SER A 887 13.31 -17.65 -0.20
N SER A 888 14.04 -17.19 0.83
CA SER A 888 14.41 -18.06 1.97
C SER A 888 13.21 -18.65 2.72
N GLN A 889 12.06 -18.00 2.67
CA GLN A 889 10.80 -18.51 3.26
C GLN A 889 10.03 -19.46 2.34
N SER A 890 10.37 -19.52 1.05
CA SER A 890 9.73 -20.36 0.05
C SER A 890 10.79 -20.73 -0.99
N PRO A 891 11.73 -21.63 -0.63
CA PRO A 891 12.93 -21.88 -1.41
C PRO A 891 12.70 -22.80 -2.62
N THR A 892 11.59 -23.53 -2.65
CA THR A 892 11.27 -24.45 -3.76
C THR A 892 10.83 -23.68 -5.01
N GLY A 893 11.48 -23.94 -6.14
CA GLY A 893 11.14 -23.39 -7.45
C GLY A 893 11.07 -24.48 -8.53
N LEU A 894 10.43 -24.15 -9.64
CA LEU A 894 10.28 -25.04 -10.79
C LEU A 894 10.95 -24.42 -12.02
N LEU A 895 11.76 -25.21 -12.72
CA LEU A 895 12.38 -24.83 -14.00
C LEU A 895 12.03 -25.87 -15.06
N MET A 896 11.92 -25.44 -16.31
CA MET A 896 11.65 -26.32 -17.45
C MET A 896 12.87 -26.39 -18.37
N LEU A 897 13.16 -27.59 -18.88
CA LEU A 897 14.05 -27.80 -20.00
C LEU A 897 13.21 -28.12 -21.24
N CYS A 898 13.37 -27.30 -22.26
CA CYS A 898 12.65 -27.45 -23.52
C CYS A 898 13.63 -27.71 -24.65
N GLU A 899 13.26 -28.63 -25.53
CA GLU A 899 13.85 -28.75 -26.86
C GLU A 899 13.33 -27.60 -27.72
N VAL A 900 14.22 -26.72 -28.14
CA VAL A 900 13.90 -25.52 -28.90
C VAL A 900 14.54 -25.61 -30.28
N ALA A 901 13.71 -25.60 -31.31
CA ALA A 901 14.13 -25.58 -32.71
C ALA A 901 14.51 -24.14 -33.12
N LEU A 902 15.77 -23.77 -32.90
CA LEU A 902 16.26 -22.41 -33.17
C LEU A 902 16.46 -22.15 -34.66
N GLY A 903 16.89 -23.14 -35.43
CA GLY A 903 17.20 -22.97 -36.85
C GLY A 903 18.26 -21.89 -37.07
N ASN A 904 18.10 -21.15 -38.17
CA ASN A 904 18.91 -19.98 -38.46
C ASN A 904 18.59 -18.84 -37.48
N MET A 905 19.52 -18.56 -36.56
CA MET A 905 19.37 -17.52 -35.55
C MET A 905 19.74 -16.13 -36.09
N TYR A 906 19.03 -15.11 -35.64
CA TYR A 906 19.36 -13.70 -35.84
C TYR A 906 20.14 -13.20 -34.62
N GLU A 907 21.45 -13.05 -34.76
CA GLU A 907 22.35 -12.69 -33.67
C GLU A 907 22.28 -11.19 -33.37
N ARG A 908 22.14 -10.84 -32.08
CA ARG A 908 22.10 -9.47 -31.55
C ARG A 908 23.02 -9.36 -30.35
N HIS A 909 23.71 -8.22 -30.23
CA HIS A 909 24.63 -7.92 -29.12
C HIS A 909 24.10 -6.87 -28.13
N GLN A 910 23.00 -6.22 -28.50
CA GLN A 910 22.34 -5.16 -27.73
C GLN A 910 20.83 -5.37 -27.80
N ALA A 911 20.11 -4.83 -26.82
CA ALA A 911 18.65 -4.80 -26.82
C ALA A 911 18.14 -4.22 -28.14
N ASP A 912 17.27 -4.95 -28.82
CA ASP A 912 16.71 -4.57 -30.12
C ASP A 912 15.31 -5.17 -30.24
N TYR A 913 14.29 -4.32 -30.28
CA TYR A 913 12.92 -4.79 -30.31
C TYR A 913 12.57 -5.35 -31.70
N ILE A 914 12.34 -6.66 -31.79
CA ILE A 914 12.08 -7.35 -33.04
C ILE A 914 10.58 -7.63 -33.16
N GLU A 915 9.91 -6.93 -34.07
CA GLU A 915 8.51 -7.22 -34.45
C GLU A 915 8.42 -8.37 -35.44
N LYS A 916 9.38 -8.44 -36.37
CA LYS A 916 9.40 -9.43 -37.44
C LYS A 916 10.83 -9.87 -37.72
N LEU A 917 11.04 -11.19 -37.73
CA LEU A 917 12.34 -11.76 -38.06
C LEU A 917 12.74 -11.45 -39.52
N PRO A 918 14.04 -11.22 -39.79
CA PRO A 918 14.55 -11.14 -41.15
C PRO A 918 14.25 -12.42 -41.95
N LYS A 919 14.14 -12.29 -43.28
CA LYS A 919 13.83 -13.42 -44.17
C LYS A 919 14.85 -14.55 -43.98
N GLY A 920 14.36 -15.77 -43.75
CA GLY A 920 15.19 -16.97 -43.57
C GLY A 920 15.75 -17.17 -42.15
N LYS A 921 15.41 -16.30 -41.19
CA LYS A 921 15.69 -16.46 -39.76
C LYS A 921 14.46 -17.02 -39.05
N HIS A 922 14.68 -17.84 -38.03
CA HIS A 922 13.61 -18.56 -37.29
C HIS A 922 13.60 -18.22 -35.79
N SER A 923 14.66 -17.61 -35.27
CA SER A 923 14.81 -17.24 -33.86
C SER A 923 15.78 -16.08 -33.72
N THR A 924 15.81 -15.46 -32.55
CA THR A 924 16.79 -14.44 -32.16
C THR A 924 17.75 -15.01 -31.13
N PHE A 925 19.03 -14.69 -31.29
CA PHE A 925 20.08 -15.02 -30.34
C PHE A 925 20.69 -13.74 -29.76
N GLY A 926 20.33 -13.42 -28.53
CA GLY A 926 20.98 -12.38 -27.75
C GLY A 926 22.30 -12.92 -27.22
N LYS A 927 23.42 -12.64 -27.89
CA LYS A 927 24.73 -13.18 -27.51
C LYS A 927 25.34 -12.36 -26.37
N GLY A 928 25.53 -13.01 -25.23
CA GLY A 928 26.10 -12.43 -24.02
C GLY A 928 27.62 -12.57 -23.93
N ARG A 929 28.22 -11.90 -22.93
CA ARG A 929 29.66 -11.98 -22.59
C ARG A 929 30.09 -13.38 -22.18
N THR A 930 29.25 -14.08 -21.45
CA THR A 930 29.55 -15.40 -20.92
C THR A 930 28.50 -16.40 -21.39
N GLY A 931 28.93 -17.58 -21.80
CA GLY A 931 28.05 -18.69 -22.19
C GLY A 931 28.74 -20.02 -21.94
N PRO A 932 28.03 -21.16 -22.00
CA PRO A 932 28.63 -22.48 -21.83
C PRO A 932 29.68 -22.77 -22.90
N ASP A 933 30.76 -23.46 -22.54
CA ASP A 933 31.80 -23.90 -23.48
C ASP A 933 31.21 -24.80 -24.58
N PRO A 934 31.22 -24.36 -25.86
CA PRO A 934 30.64 -25.13 -26.95
C PRO A 934 31.40 -26.44 -27.22
N ASN A 935 32.67 -26.56 -26.81
CA ASN A 935 33.46 -27.79 -27.00
C ASN A 935 33.08 -28.89 -26.01
N GLN A 936 32.39 -28.54 -24.92
CA GLN A 936 31.92 -29.45 -23.89
C GLN A 936 30.39 -29.62 -23.94
N ALA A 937 29.75 -29.25 -25.05
CA ALA A 937 28.34 -29.50 -25.28
C ALA A 937 28.09 -30.99 -25.52
N CYS A 938 27.12 -31.56 -24.80
CA CYS A 938 26.65 -32.92 -25.04
C CYS A 938 25.64 -32.93 -26.19
N LYS A 939 25.50 -34.07 -26.87
CA LYS A 939 24.43 -34.30 -27.84
C LYS A 939 23.59 -35.49 -27.40
N LYS A 940 22.28 -35.30 -27.43
CA LYS A 940 21.30 -36.37 -27.30
C LYS A 940 20.47 -36.38 -28.57
N ASP A 941 20.58 -37.46 -29.35
CA ASP A 941 20.04 -37.54 -30.71
C ASP A 941 20.52 -36.36 -31.59
N ASP A 942 19.59 -35.56 -32.12
CA ASP A 942 19.85 -34.36 -32.93
C ASP A 942 19.68 -33.05 -32.12
N VAL A 943 19.75 -33.14 -30.78
CA VAL A 943 19.59 -32.00 -29.85
C VAL A 943 20.91 -31.75 -29.12
N GLU A 944 21.38 -30.50 -29.20
CA GLU A 944 22.56 -30.03 -28.47
C GLU A 944 22.17 -29.60 -27.05
N ILE A 945 22.97 -30.02 -26.07
CA ILE A 945 22.80 -29.71 -24.65
C ILE A 945 24.05 -28.94 -24.21
N PRO A 946 23.97 -27.59 -24.10
CA PRO A 946 25.12 -26.75 -23.80
C PRO A 946 25.47 -26.80 -22.29
N CYS A 947 25.89 -27.96 -21.80
CA CYS A 947 26.21 -28.22 -20.39
C CYS A 947 27.68 -27.97 -20.00
N GLY A 948 28.45 -27.30 -20.86
CA GLY A 948 29.82 -26.92 -20.56
C GLY A 948 29.92 -25.86 -19.44
N PRO A 949 31.08 -25.72 -18.80
CA PRO A 949 31.32 -24.62 -17.85
C PRO A 949 31.27 -23.25 -18.56
N PRO A 950 30.96 -22.16 -17.84
CA PRO A 950 30.90 -20.82 -18.43
C PRO A 950 32.28 -20.36 -18.90
N VAL A 951 32.33 -19.89 -20.14
CA VAL A 951 33.51 -19.26 -20.75
C VAL A 951 33.15 -17.88 -21.29
N ASP A 952 34.13 -17.01 -21.36
CA ASP A 952 33.98 -15.72 -22.02
C ASP A 952 33.90 -15.92 -23.53
N GLN A 953 32.89 -15.30 -24.14
CA GLN A 953 32.63 -15.35 -25.57
C GLN A 953 33.24 -14.14 -26.26
N GLU A 954 33.78 -14.35 -27.47
CA GLU A 954 34.22 -13.27 -28.33
C GLU A 954 33.01 -12.44 -28.81
N ILE A 955 32.87 -11.24 -28.26
CA ILE A 955 31.82 -10.28 -28.61
C ILE A 955 32.36 -8.85 -28.71
N PRO A 956 31.71 -7.98 -29.51
CA PRO A 956 32.06 -6.56 -29.59
C PRO A 956 31.98 -5.84 -28.24
N GLY A 957 32.88 -4.89 -27.98
CA GLY A 957 32.96 -4.17 -26.70
C GLY A 957 31.70 -3.37 -26.31
N ASN A 958 30.81 -3.10 -27.27
CA ASN A 958 29.53 -2.43 -27.05
C ASN A 958 28.37 -3.38 -26.66
N ALA A 959 28.63 -4.68 -26.46
CA ALA A 959 27.61 -5.62 -26.08
C ALA A 959 27.08 -5.40 -24.64
N SER A 960 25.75 -5.41 -24.49
CA SER A 960 25.07 -5.07 -23.24
C SER A 960 24.61 -6.28 -22.42
N LEU A 961 24.69 -7.49 -22.98
CA LEU A 961 24.23 -8.71 -22.33
C LEU A 961 25.37 -9.43 -21.59
N LEU A 962 25.15 -9.80 -20.33
CA LEU A 962 26.09 -10.62 -19.56
C LEU A 962 26.06 -12.09 -19.99
N TYR A 963 24.86 -12.62 -20.27
CA TYR A 963 24.63 -14.02 -20.59
C TYR A 963 23.71 -14.15 -21.80
N ASN A 964 23.81 -15.28 -22.50
CA ASN A 964 23.00 -15.58 -23.69
C ASN A 964 21.49 -15.58 -23.43
N GLU A 965 20.72 -15.30 -24.48
CA GLU A 965 19.26 -15.48 -24.55
C GLU A 965 18.87 -16.02 -25.92
N TYR A 966 17.92 -16.95 -25.93
CA TYR A 966 17.36 -17.50 -27.15
C TYR A 966 15.86 -17.24 -27.17
N ILE A 967 15.38 -16.64 -28.24
CA ILE A 967 13.99 -16.20 -28.37
C ILE A 967 13.39 -16.81 -29.62
N VAL A 968 12.26 -17.47 -29.45
CA VAL A 968 11.42 -17.97 -30.55
C VAL A 968 10.09 -17.24 -30.58
N TYR A 969 9.57 -17.00 -31.78
CA TYR A 969 8.35 -16.21 -32.01
C TYR A 969 7.19 -17.08 -32.49
N ASP A 970 7.36 -18.41 -32.49
CA ASP A 970 6.32 -19.40 -32.73
C ASP A 970 6.33 -20.44 -31.60
N VAL A 971 5.18 -20.61 -30.95
CA VAL A 971 4.95 -21.61 -29.88
C VAL A 971 5.20 -23.05 -30.35
N ALA A 972 5.12 -23.30 -31.66
CA ALA A 972 5.35 -24.60 -32.25
C ALA A 972 6.83 -24.99 -32.37
N GLN A 973 7.76 -24.04 -32.21
CA GLN A 973 9.21 -24.31 -32.16
C GLN A 973 9.69 -24.89 -30.83
N VAL A 974 8.79 -25.04 -29.86
CA VAL A 974 9.12 -25.46 -28.50
C VAL A 974 8.44 -26.78 -28.17
N LYS A 975 9.24 -27.71 -27.62
CA LYS A 975 8.78 -28.95 -27.05
C LYS A 975 9.34 -29.10 -25.63
N ALA A 976 8.46 -29.19 -24.64
CA ALA A 976 8.86 -29.36 -23.25
C ALA A 976 9.30 -30.81 -23.01
N GLN A 977 10.45 -31.02 -22.36
CA GLN A 977 11.05 -32.35 -22.18
C GLN A 977 11.17 -32.71 -20.70
N TYR A 978 11.70 -31.79 -19.89
CA TYR A 978 11.87 -32.00 -18.46
C TYR A 978 11.32 -30.83 -17.64
N LEU A 979 10.78 -31.15 -16.47
CA LEU A 979 10.47 -30.21 -15.41
C LEU A 979 11.35 -30.55 -14.21
N VAL A 980 12.09 -29.58 -13.69
CA VAL A 980 13.05 -29.76 -12.61
C VAL A 980 12.56 -29.01 -11.39
N ARG A 981 12.35 -29.74 -10.30
CA ARG A 981 12.05 -29.18 -8.97
C ARG A 981 13.36 -28.90 -8.26
N MET A 982 13.60 -27.63 -7.93
CA MET A 982 14.84 -27.16 -7.32
C MET A 982 14.60 -26.52 -5.95
N ASN A 983 15.51 -26.76 -5.03
CA ASN A 983 15.62 -26.09 -3.75
C ASN A 983 16.70 -24.99 -3.83
N PHE A 984 16.30 -23.75 -3.55
CA PHE A 984 17.21 -22.60 -3.54
C PHE A 984 17.80 -22.39 -2.14
N LYS A 985 19.09 -22.69 -1.99
CA LYS A 985 19.84 -22.51 -0.75
C LYS A 985 20.40 -21.08 -0.68
N TYR A 986 19.65 -20.18 -0.06
CA TYR A 986 20.09 -18.79 0.18
C TYR A 986 21.20 -18.75 1.24
N LYS A 987 22.24 -17.94 1.00
CA LYS A 987 23.41 -17.85 1.89
C LYS A 987 23.24 -16.91 3.10
N TYR A 988 22.10 -16.19 3.19
CA TYR A 988 21.84 -15.15 4.20
C TYR A 988 20.40 -15.16 4.69
#